data_AF-A0A518HY81-F1
#
_entry.id   AF-A0A518HY81-F1
#
_cell.length_a   1.000
_cell.length_b   1.000
_cell.length_c   1.000
_cell.angle_alpha   90.00
_cell.angle_beta   90.00
_cell.angle_gamma   90.00
#
_symmetry.space_group_name_H-M   'P 1'
#
loop_
_entity.id
_entity.type
_entity.pdbx_description
1 polymer ?
#
loop_
_entity_poly.entity_id
_entity_poly.type
_entity_poly.pdbx_seq_one_letter_code
_entity_poly.pdbx_strand_id
1 'polypeptide(L)'
;MFGHKRRKTPTQVDWPRLKALLEDDDRRAAVERLYPDPRNESFLSSLRRVQPNLAGDVVSLGRQVFHGARLAEYPTLAVAGMLNSGKTSLVAGLLSRHGRARTLRGVANRQGTHRFVLWLPQKWREESALWQLLLDDFGDAVGHAPELLAEMPEEAHEQYNNRSGGVDALGVPLVATDPALDDLGIGLLDCPDIVSDEVFGVGSPERRRELLGKASTFCSAFLVVSTPSMARDRSLGDILQTISDLMPGIPRLLAVNKIRPGQTPEDVLESFEPQASKFGVERVYGAYDYELPKSEPFIPKSAKDGDQEVTIENPDDDPLPIFFSLSTHPDENPPAEIGCDRLLTHLTRELDRPESSDRFLMGRHAALRRAVWDMGLAAVEKDAEQSLRLTERARQTLLDTTISLFTKQSTGGAITEVRMHQSERIVRQLADAFCEAAPWYARWGVKINTFIQGRTKAASDLFKQYVPTAMAERYAESIKEKFKAKKVGQLVDPEDLDTSLRRFGAPLTLPHWFDGQNDPIDPAAWTQSMHEVLQTFHENDRVVFDSDQLRGVAEEMWRQIPRHKKLAFGLTPLAALLATFGSVLMLPVDFGATVLVANASVVELLAAAGLTAFSAYWAGGKTAQTLSTQAAVEQMSMFYVLLCHQIGIDPGSPLPSIRLKQSNIMFPTPNVKVAAGGGANATLAVYRMNQTFRQELNGILPRESKHA
;
A
#
# COMPACT_ATOMS: atom_id res chain seq x y z
N MET A 1 38.90 30.63 -28.23
CA MET A 1 38.88 29.58 -27.18
C MET A 1 37.54 29.64 -26.42
N PHE A 2 36.41 29.59 -27.14
CA PHE A 2 35.07 29.66 -26.56
C PHE A 2 34.25 28.54 -27.17
N GLY A 3 34.17 27.42 -26.45
CA GLY A 3 33.28 26.33 -26.81
C GLY A 3 31.84 26.74 -26.46
N HIS A 4 31.01 26.95 -27.47
CA HIS A 4 29.56 26.87 -27.28
C HIS A 4 29.24 25.47 -26.77
N LYS A 5 29.09 25.33 -25.44
CA LYS A 5 28.44 24.15 -24.86
C LYS A 5 27.04 24.12 -25.49
N ARG A 6 26.82 23.20 -26.44
CA ARG A 6 25.47 22.80 -26.85
C ARG A 6 24.68 22.56 -25.57
N ARG A 7 23.69 23.41 -25.26
CA ARG A 7 22.67 23.11 -24.26
C ARG A 7 22.14 21.72 -24.64
N LYS A 8 22.34 20.72 -23.79
CA LYS A 8 21.70 19.42 -23.98
C LYS A 8 20.20 19.70 -24.00
N THR A 9 19.54 19.40 -25.10
CA THR A 9 18.08 19.39 -25.17
C THR A 9 17.58 18.57 -23.97
N PRO A 10 16.67 19.11 -23.14
CA PRO A 10 16.13 18.36 -22.01
C PRO A 10 15.62 17.01 -22.54
N THR A 11 16.03 15.93 -21.90
CA THR A 11 15.67 14.56 -22.29
C THR A 11 14.15 14.45 -22.26
N GLN A 12 13.52 14.51 -23.43
CA GLN A 12 12.08 14.37 -23.57
C GLN A 12 11.71 12.96 -23.12
N VAL A 13 10.85 12.87 -22.10
CA VAL A 13 10.37 11.57 -21.61
C VAL A 13 9.50 10.95 -22.69
N ASP A 14 9.89 9.76 -23.16
CA ASP A 14 9.11 8.93 -24.08
C ASP A 14 7.96 8.26 -23.31
N TRP A 15 6.83 8.96 -23.22
CA TRP A 15 5.65 8.49 -22.49
C TRP A 15 5.12 7.15 -23.02
N PRO A 16 4.93 6.91 -24.33
CA PRO A 16 4.48 5.61 -24.83
C PRO A 16 5.37 4.45 -24.35
N ARG A 17 6.69 4.62 -24.40
CA ARG A 17 7.64 3.61 -23.93
C ARG A 17 7.60 3.45 -22.40
N LEU A 18 7.49 4.54 -21.66
CA LEU A 18 7.34 4.50 -20.20
C LEU A 18 6.04 3.81 -19.79
N LYS A 19 4.91 4.20 -20.37
CA LYS A 19 3.59 3.61 -20.13
C LYS A 19 3.60 2.10 -20.37
N ALA A 20 4.20 1.66 -21.47
CA ALA A 20 4.34 0.24 -21.76
C ALA A 20 5.13 -0.53 -20.69
N LEU A 21 6.15 0.09 -20.07
CA LEU A 21 6.86 -0.50 -18.93
C LEU A 21 6.01 -0.47 -17.66
N LEU A 22 5.29 0.62 -17.38
CA LEU A 22 4.46 0.76 -16.18
C LEU A 22 3.23 -0.17 -16.18
N GLU A 23 2.75 -0.57 -17.37
CA GLU A 23 1.63 -1.48 -17.58
C GLU A 23 2.03 -2.96 -17.74
N ASP A 24 3.32 -3.25 -17.94
CA ASP A 24 3.82 -4.62 -18.19
C ASP A 24 3.59 -5.53 -16.97
N ASP A 25 2.80 -6.58 -17.15
CA ASP A 25 2.47 -7.61 -16.16
C ASP A 25 3.16 -8.96 -16.43
N ASP A 26 4.13 -8.99 -17.34
CA ASP A 26 4.91 -10.18 -17.71
C ASP A 26 6.36 -10.04 -17.20
N ARG A 27 7.36 -10.10 -18.08
CA ARG A 27 8.78 -10.19 -17.69
C ARG A 27 9.32 -8.93 -17.03
N ARG A 28 8.73 -7.78 -17.34
CA ARG A 28 9.18 -6.47 -16.86
C ARG A 28 8.28 -5.93 -15.75
N ALA A 29 7.43 -6.77 -15.18
CA ALA A 29 6.59 -6.42 -14.06
C ALA A 29 7.39 -5.86 -12.88
N ALA A 30 6.79 -4.90 -12.18
CA ALA A 30 7.43 -4.24 -11.04
C ALA A 30 7.46 -5.13 -9.80
N VAL A 31 6.45 -5.99 -9.65
CA VAL A 31 6.25 -6.82 -8.48
C VAL A 31 5.97 -8.26 -8.89
N GLU A 32 6.54 -9.20 -8.16
CA GLU A 32 6.21 -10.63 -8.21
C GLU A 32 5.39 -10.95 -6.96
N ARG A 33 4.15 -11.41 -7.14
CA ARG A 33 3.39 -12.07 -6.07
C ARG A 33 3.91 -13.49 -5.97
N LEU A 34 4.39 -13.88 -4.79
CA LEU A 34 4.93 -15.21 -4.53
C LEU A 34 3.87 -16.17 -3.96
N TYR A 35 2.85 -15.63 -3.30
CA TYR A 35 1.80 -16.40 -2.62
C TYR A 35 0.49 -15.59 -2.54
N PRO A 36 -0.69 -16.23 -2.51
CA PRO A 36 -0.99 -17.66 -2.75
C PRO A 36 -0.78 -18.12 -4.19
N ASP A 37 -1.09 -17.27 -5.18
CA ASP A 37 -0.97 -17.60 -6.60
C ASP A 37 0.21 -16.83 -7.21
N PRO A 38 1.31 -17.51 -7.55
CA PRO A 38 2.46 -16.87 -8.14
C PRO A 38 2.09 -16.18 -9.45
N ARG A 39 2.27 -14.86 -9.51
CA ARG A 39 2.02 -14.06 -10.71
C ARG A 39 2.82 -12.77 -10.68
N ASN A 40 3.00 -12.20 -11.85
CA ASN A 40 3.61 -10.90 -12.03
C ASN A 40 2.54 -9.80 -11.98
N GLU A 41 2.89 -8.65 -11.40
CA GLU A 41 2.01 -7.49 -11.30
C GLU A 41 2.75 -6.25 -11.81
N SER A 42 2.12 -5.55 -12.75
CA SER A 42 2.64 -4.30 -13.29
C SER A 42 2.70 -3.20 -12.23
N PHE A 43 3.54 -2.20 -12.47
CA PHE A 43 3.67 -1.05 -11.56
C PHE A 43 2.32 -0.39 -11.29
N LEU A 44 1.52 -0.12 -12.32
CA LEU A 44 0.21 0.53 -12.14
C LEU A 44 -0.79 -0.38 -11.42
N SER A 45 -0.77 -1.69 -11.65
CA SER A 45 -1.65 -2.61 -10.94
C SER A 45 -1.28 -2.71 -9.45
N SER A 46 0.01 -2.82 -9.12
CA SER A 46 0.47 -2.80 -7.73
C SER A 46 0.21 -1.45 -7.07
N LEU A 47 0.40 -0.34 -7.79
CA LEU A 47 0.13 0.99 -7.25
C LEU A 47 -1.37 1.20 -7.01
N ARG A 48 -2.27 0.72 -7.89
CA ARG A 48 -3.72 0.77 -7.66
C ARG A 48 -4.14 0.03 -6.39
N ARG A 49 -3.45 -1.08 -6.06
CA ARG A 49 -3.71 -1.84 -4.83
C ARG A 49 -3.30 -1.07 -3.57
N VAL A 50 -2.18 -0.35 -3.61
CA VAL A 50 -1.60 0.32 -2.43
C VAL A 50 -2.09 1.77 -2.28
N GLN A 51 -2.16 2.51 -3.39
CA GLN A 51 -2.59 3.91 -3.48
C GLN A 51 -3.40 4.14 -4.78
N PRO A 52 -4.72 3.86 -4.78
CA PRO A 52 -5.58 3.94 -5.97
C PRO A 52 -5.51 5.28 -6.70
N ASN A 53 -5.53 6.39 -5.96
CA ASN A 53 -5.55 7.74 -6.52
C ASN A 53 -4.25 8.07 -7.26
N LEU A 54 -3.10 7.70 -6.68
CA LEU A 54 -1.79 8.01 -7.25
C LEU A 54 -1.55 7.30 -8.60
N ALA A 55 -2.11 6.10 -8.79
CA ALA A 55 -2.03 5.40 -10.06
C ALA A 55 -2.74 6.17 -11.19
N GLY A 56 -3.88 6.81 -10.89
CA GLY A 56 -4.56 7.70 -11.82
C GLY A 56 -3.73 8.94 -12.13
N ASP A 57 -3.17 9.57 -11.09
CA ASP A 57 -2.34 10.76 -11.21
C ASP A 57 -1.09 10.53 -12.08
N VAL A 58 -0.42 9.37 -11.95
CA VAL A 58 0.74 9.01 -12.79
C VAL A 58 0.37 8.92 -14.27
N VAL A 59 -0.79 8.32 -14.60
CA VAL A 59 -1.25 8.20 -15.99
C VAL A 59 -1.64 9.56 -16.55
N SER A 60 -2.33 10.39 -15.77
CA SER A 60 -2.69 11.76 -16.14
C SER A 60 -1.43 12.61 -16.41
N LEU A 61 -0.47 12.62 -15.49
CA LEU A 61 0.80 13.33 -15.66
C LEU A 61 1.59 12.83 -16.89
N GLY A 62 1.52 11.53 -17.17
CA GLY A 62 2.13 10.95 -18.37
C GLY A 62 1.53 11.48 -19.67
N ARG A 63 0.19 11.57 -19.75
CA ARG A 63 -0.51 12.20 -20.88
C ARG A 63 -0.17 13.68 -21.01
N GLN A 64 -0.14 14.40 -19.90
CA GLN A 64 0.26 15.82 -19.88
C GLN A 64 1.70 16.02 -20.39
N VAL A 65 2.62 15.11 -20.05
CA VAL A 65 3.99 15.14 -20.59
C VAL A 65 4.01 14.84 -22.08
N PHE A 66 3.22 13.87 -22.55
CA PHE A 66 3.13 13.51 -23.95
C PHE A 66 2.58 14.64 -24.83
N HIS A 67 1.58 15.36 -24.32
CA HIS A 67 0.93 16.47 -25.03
C HIS A 67 1.59 17.83 -24.78
N GLY A 68 2.40 17.95 -23.73
CA GLY A 68 2.95 19.22 -23.25
C GLY A 68 3.70 20.02 -24.30
N ALA A 69 4.46 19.38 -25.19
CA ALA A 69 5.22 20.08 -26.23
C ALA A 69 4.30 20.84 -27.21
N ARG A 70 3.13 20.26 -27.51
CA ARG A 70 2.13 20.88 -28.39
C ARG A 70 1.34 21.96 -27.66
N LEU A 71 1.13 21.81 -26.36
CA LEU A 71 0.42 22.78 -25.52
C LEU A 71 1.29 23.96 -25.06
N ALA A 72 2.62 23.82 -25.12
CA ALA A 72 3.54 24.90 -24.78
C ALA A 72 3.38 26.13 -25.70
N GLU A 73 2.89 25.92 -26.94
CA GLU A 73 2.54 26.98 -27.90
C GLU A 73 1.23 27.73 -27.54
N TYR A 74 0.48 27.26 -26.53
CA TYR A 74 -0.82 27.79 -26.13
C TYR A 74 -0.81 28.14 -24.63
N PRO A 75 -0.05 29.18 -24.23
CA PRO A 75 0.20 29.46 -22.83
C PRO A 75 -1.08 29.83 -22.06
N THR A 76 -1.19 29.29 -20.85
CA THR A 76 -2.30 29.61 -19.93
C THR A 76 -1.78 30.31 -18.69
N LEU A 77 -2.36 31.47 -18.36
CA LEU A 77 -2.07 32.24 -17.18
C LEU A 77 -3.09 31.94 -16.07
N ALA A 78 -2.64 31.37 -14.96
CA ALA A 78 -3.47 31.23 -13.77
C ALA A 78 -3.55 32.54 -13.00
N VAL A 79 -4.76 33.02 -12.74
CA VAL A 79 -5.02 34.20 -11.92
C VAL A 79 -5.56 33.74 -10.57
N ALA A 80 -4.75 33.92 -9.53
CA ALA A 80 -5.08 33.54 -8.15
C ALA A 80 -5.09 34.78 -7.26
N GLY A 81 -5.85 34.77 -6.17
CA GLY A 81 -5.89 35.91 -5.27
C GLY A 81 -6.71 35.65 -4.02
N MET A 82 -6.69 36.63 -3.13
CA MET A 82 -7.52 36.65 -1.93
C MET A 82 -8.89 37.28 -2.21
N LEU A 83 -9.86 37.00 -1.34
CA LEU A 83 -11.18 37.63 -1.41
C LEU A 83 -11.02 39.17 -1.43
N ASN A 84 -11.72 39.82 -2.37
CA ASN A 84 -11.72 41.27 -2.56
C ASN A 84 -10.39 41.91 -3.02
N SER A 85 -9.39 41.13 -3.45
CA SER A 85 -8.16 41.67 -4.05
C SER A 85 -8.38 42.25 -5.46
N GLY A 86 -9.53 41.94 -6.08
CA GLY A 86 -9.89 42.41 -7.42
C GLY A 86 -9.44 41.47 -8.55
N LYS A 87 -9.24 40.18 -8.24
CA LYS A 87 -8.97 39.10 -9.21
C LYS A 87 -9.93 39.12 -10.39
N THR A 88 -11.24 39.09 -10.13
CA THR A 88 -12.24 39.05 -11.20
C THR A 88 -12.26 40.35 -12.01
N SER A 89 -11.93 41.50 -11.40
CA SER A 89 -11.77 42.77 -12.13
C SER A 89 -10.54 42.76 -13.03
N LEU A 90 -9.45 42.10 -12.63
CA LEU A 90 -8.27 41.88 -13.49
C LEU A 90 -8.63 40.98 -14.68
N VAL A 91 -9.28 39.83 -14.43
CA VAL A 91 -9.72 38.91 -15.49
C VAL A 91 -10.66 39.61 -16.46
N ALA A 92 -11.66 40.34 -15.94
CA ALA A 92 -12.57 41.14 -16.75
C ALA A 92 -11.85 42.21 -17.59
N GLY A 93 -10.75 42.78 -17.10
CA GLY A 93 -9.89 43.72 -17.84
C GLY A 93 -9.30 43.15 -19.14
N LEU A 94 -9.21 41.82 -19.26
CA LEU A 94 -8.66 41.13 -20.41
C LEU A 94 -9.74 40.53 -21.34
N LEU A 95 -11.02 40.65 -20.98
CA LEU A 95 -12.14 40.05 -21.73
C LEU A 95 -12.94 41.10 -22.50
N SER A 96 -13.61 40.65 -23.57
CA SER A 96 -14.57 41.46 -24.32
C SER A 96 -15.75 41.89 -23.43
N ARG A 97 -16.57 42.85 -23.90
CA ARG A 97 -17.78 43.27 -23.17
C ARG A 97 -18.73 42.09 -22.87
N HIS A 98 -18.80 41.11 -23.77
CA HIS A 98 -19.62 39.90 -23.59
C HIS A 98 -19.04 38.98 -22.53
N GLY A 99 -17.73 38.68 -22.59
CA GLY A 99 -17.04 37.90 -21.57
C GLY A 99 -17.12 38.55 -20.18
N ARG A 100 -16.91 39.88 -20.12
CA ARG A 100 -17.06 40.68 -18.90
C ARG A 100 -18.43 40.50 -18.25
N ALA A 101 -19.50 40.51 -19.04
CA ALA A 101 -20.87 40.35 -18.55
C ALA A 101 -21.13 38.96 -17.93
N ARG A 102 -20.33 37.95 -18.28
CA ARG A 102 -20.41 36.57 -17.75
C ARG A 102 -19.52 36.34 -16.52
N THR A 103 -18.68 37.32 -16.15
CA THR A 103 -17.81 37.25 -14.96
C THR A 103 -18.52 37.78 -13.71
N LEU A 104 -18.23 37.18 -12.55
CA LEU A 104 -18.83 37.57 -11.28
C LEU A 104 -18.14 38.79 -10.64
N ARG A 105 -18.61 39.99 -10.96
CA ARG A 105 -18.12 41.26 -10.37
C ARG A 105 -19.06 41.81 -9.28
N GLY A 106 -18.49 42.52 -8.31
CA GLY A 106 -19.25 43.33 -7.34
C GLY A 106 -20.16 42.53 -6.39
N VAL A 107 -21.43 42.92 -6.28
CA VAL A 107 -22.41 42.33 -5.32
C VAL A 107 -22.74 40.87 -5.66
N ALA A 108 -22.63 40.47 -6.93
CA ALA A 108 -22.81 39.09 -7.38
C ALA A 108 -21.71 38.13 -6.88
N ASN A 109 -20.56 38.67 -6.47
CA ASN A 109 -19.43 37.93 -5.88
C ASN A 109 -19.65 37.57 -4.39
N ARG A 110 -20.76 38.01 -3.77
CA ARG A 110 -21.04 37.81 -2.34
C ARG A 110 -21.91 36.58 -2.04
N GLN A 111 -22.30 35.81 -3.05
CA GLN A 111 -23.28 34.72 -2.92
C GLN A 111 -22.87 33.48 -3.75
N GLY A 112 -22.04 32.61 -3.19
CA GLY A 112 -21.72 31.30 -3.77
C GLY A 112 -20.30 30.82 -3.51
N THR A 113 -20.02 29.59 -3.93
CA THR A 113 -18.65 29.02 -3.98
C THR A 113 -18.22 28.96 -5.43
N HIS A 114 -17.12 29.64 -5.77
CA HIS A 114 -16.69 29.76 -7.17
C HIS A 114 -16.09 28.46 -7.71
N ARG A 115 -16.49 28.07 -8.92
CA ARG A 115 -15.81 27.05 -9.74
C ARG A 115 -14.62 27.68 -10.48
N PHE A 116 -13.67 26.85 -10.91
CA PHE A 116 -12.62 27.27 -11.84
C PHE A 116 -13.23 27.58 -13.20
N VAL A 117 -12.82 28.69 -13.82
CA VAL A 117 -13.22 29.03 -15.19
C VAL A 117 -11.98 29.24 -16.04
N LEU A 118 -11.82 28.43 -17.08
CA LEU A 118 -10.79 28.56 -18.09
C LEU A 118 -11.36 29.33 -19.29
N TRP A 119 -10.92 30.57 -19.46
CA TRP A 119 -11.21 31.39 -20.63
C TRP A 119 -10.16 31.15 -21.70
N LEU A 120 -10.59 30.83 -22.91
CA LEU A 120 -9.72 30.53 -24.05
C LEU A 120 -10.00 31.50 -25.21
N PRO A 121 -9.01 31.77 -26.07
CA PRO A 121 -9.22 32.42 -27.35
C PRO A 121 -10.32 31.73 -28.17
N GLN A 122 -11.17 32.52 -28.82
CA GLN A 122 -12.24 32.02 -29.67
C GLN A 122 -11.68 31.23 -30.88
N LYS A 123 -10.56 31.68 -31.45
CA LYS A 123 -9.86 30.97 -32.55
C LYS A 123 -9.46 29.54 -32.17
N TRP A 124 -9.10 29.28 -30.91
CA TRP A 124 -8.68 27.93 -30.48
C TRP A 124 -9.84 26.91 -30.50
N ARG A 125 -11.08 27.39 -30.37
CA ARG A 125 -12.28 26.54 -30.49
C ARG A 125 -12.60 26.15 -31.92
N GLU A 126 -12.20 26.98 -32.88
CA GLU A 126 -12.39 26.71 -34.31
C GLU A 126 -11.49 25.55 -34.79
N GLU A 127 -10.37 25.33 -34.10
CA GLU A 127 -9.46 24.20 -34.33
C GLU A 127 -9.85 22.97 -33.51
N SER A 128 -10.69 22.09 -34.07
CA SER A 128 -11.26 20.95 -33.33
C SER A 128 -10.22 20.04 -32.65
N ALA A 129 -9.07 19.81 -33.28
CA ALA A 129 -8.02 18.96 -32.74
C ALA A 129 -7.28 19.60 -31.56
N LEU A 130 -7.08 20.93 -31.59
CA LEU A 130 -6.50 21.69 -30.48
C LEU A 130 -7.50 21.82 -29.33
N TRP A 131 -8.75 22.13 -29.66
CA TRP A 131 -9.83 22.24 -28.69
C TRP A 131 -9.99 20.97 -27.86
N GLN A 132 -10.05 19.81 -28.52
CA GLN A 132 -10.14 18.52 -27.82
C GLN A 132 -8.90 18.28 -26.93
N LEU A 133 -7.71 18.57 -27.45
CA LEU A 133 -6.46 18.40 -26.69
C LEU A 133 -6.43 19.25 -25.43
N LEU A 134 -6.85 20.52 -25.50
CA LEU A 134 -6.91 21.44 -24.36
C LEU A 134 -7.91 20.97 -23.31
N LEU A 135 -9.11 20.55 -23.73
CA LEU A 135 -10.13 20.06 -22.81
C LEU A 135 -9.71 18.75 -22.13
N ASP A 136 -9.08 17.83 -22.88
CA ASP A 136 -8.57 16.57 -22.34
C ASP A 136 -7.42 16.81 -21.35
N ASP A 137 -6.45 17.67 -21.67
CA ASP A 137 -5.31 17.98 -20.79
C ASP A 137 -5.76 18.72 -19.52
N PHE A 138 -6.69 19.68 -19.65
CA PHE A 138 -7.27 20.37 -18.51
C PHE A 138 -8.14 19.44 -17.65
N GLY A 139 -8.91 18.56 -18.27
CA GLY A 139 -9.68 17.54 -17.58
C GLY A 139 -8.80 16.53 -16.84
N ASP A 140 -7.71 16.09 -17.46
CA ASP A 140 -6.69 15.24 -16.85
C ASP A 140 -6.00 15.95 -15.67
N ALA A 141 -5.74 17.26 -15.77
CA ALA A 141 -5.16 18.06 -14.70
C ALA A 141 -6.08 18.17 -13.49
N VAL A 142 -7.35 18.57 -13.69
CA VAL A 142 -8.31 18.80 -12.59
C VAL A 142 -8.94 17.49 -12.08
N GLY A 143 -9.00 16.45 -12.91
CA GLY A 143 -9.55 15.13 -12.62
C GLY A 143 -11.00 14.92 -13.04
N HIS A 144 -11.62 15.90 -13.73
CA HIS A 144 -13.00 15.83 -14.25
C HIS A 144 -13.07 16.47 -15.63
N ALA A 145 -13.92 15.94 -16.51
CA ALA A 145 -14.15 16.55 -17.82
C ALA A 145 -14.74 17.97 -17.65
N PRO A 146 -14.25 18.96 -18.40
CA PRO A 146 -14.75 20.33 -18.32
C PRO A 146 -16.17 20.48 -18.87
N GLU A 147 -16.92 21.42 -18.31
CA GLU A 147 -18.24 21.86 -18.77
C GLU A 147 -18.14 23.22 -19.46
N LEU A 148 -18.95 23.48 -20.49
CA LEU A 148 -19.01 24.79 -21.12
C LEU A 148 -19.80 25.78 -20.26
N LEU A 149 -19.20 26.94 -20.01
CA LEU A 149 -19.89 28.07 -19.39
C LEU A 149 -20.99 28.58 -20.33
N ALA A 150 -22.18 28.82 -19.79
CA ALA A 150 -23.32 29.35 -20.54
C ALA A 150 -22.99 30.71 -21.18
N GLU A 151 -23.60 30.98 -22.34
CA GLU A 151 -23.45 32.25 -23.06
C GLU A 151 -24.30 33.37 -22.45
N MET A 152 -25.40 33.01 -21.77
CA MET A 152 -26.27 33.95 -21.09
C MET A 152 -25.68 34.32 -19.72
N PRO A 153 -25.52 35.61 -19.39
CA PRO A 153 -24.92 36.06 -18.12
C PRO A 153 -25.54 35.48 -16.85
N GLU A 154 -26.88 35.39 -16.79
CA GLU A 154 -27.57 34.90 -15.60
C GLU A 154 -27.26 33.43 -15.32
N GLU A 155 -27.36 32.57 -16.35
CA GLU A 155 -27.02 31.14 -16.27
C GLU A 155 -25.53 30.94 -16.00
N ALA A 156 -24.66 31.73 -16.65
CA ALA A 156 -23.21 31.69 -16.43
C ALA A 156 -22.88 32.02 -14.98
N HIS A 157 -23.54 33.02 -14.38
CA HIS A 157 -23.37 33.39 -12.98
C HIS A 157 -23.84 32.29 -12.03
N GLU A 158 -24.91 31.56 -12.36
CA GLU A 158 -25.38 30.43 -11.56
C GLU A 158 -24.40 29.25 -11.59
N GLN A 159 -23.89 28.89 -12.78
CA GLN A 159 -22.85 27.87 -12.95
C GLN A 159 -21.58 28.26 -12.19
N TYR A 160 -21.13 29.50 -12.36
CA TYR A 160 -19.89 30.01 -11.79
C TYR A 160 -19.94 30.07 -10.25
N ASN A 161 -21.05 30.54 -9.66
CA ASN A 161 -21.25 30.57 -8.20
C ASN A 161 -21.65 29.21 -7.59
N ASN A 162 -21.81 28.17 -8.41
CA ASN A 162 -22.29 26.86 -8.01
C ASN A 162 -23.60 26.92 -7.18
N ARG A 163 -24.55 27.80 -7.56
CA ARG A 163 -25.77 28.04 -6.76
C ARG A 163 -26.72 26.85 -6.72
N SER A 164 -26.77 26.10 -7.81
CA SER A 164 -27.65 24.94 -8.01
C SER A 164 -26.91 23.61 -7.95
N GLY A 165 -25.57 23.63 -7.93
CA GLY A 165 -24.73 22.44 -7.91
C GLY A 165 -24.35 22.00 -6.50
N GLY A 166 -24.29 20.69 -6.27
CA GLY A 166 -23.81 20.12 -5.01
C GLY A 166 -22.30 20.31 -4.82
N VAL A 167 -21.74 19.72 -3.76
CA VAL A 167 -20.30 19.77 -3.44
C VAL A 167 -19.44 19.19 -4.58
N ASP A 168 -19.94 18.17 -5.28
CA ASP A 168 -19.22 17.51 -6.37
C ASP A 168 -19.01 18.42 -7.60
N ALA A 169 -19.92 19.38 -7.82
CA ALA A 169 -19.83 20.32 -8.95
C ALA A 169 -18.66 21.31 -8.79
N LEU A 170 -18.13 21.52 -7.58
CA LEU A 170 -16.94 22.33 -7.34
C LEU A 170 -15.66 21.75 -7.95
N GLY A 171 -15.63 20.43 -8.13
CA GLY A 171 -14.51 19.73 -8.77
C GLY A 171 -14.57 19.71 -10.29
N VAL A 172 -15.69 20.12 -10.90
CA VAL A 172 -15.89 20.14 -12.35
C VAL A 172 -15.51 21.52 -12.87
N PRO A 173 -14.47 21.67 -13.70
CA PRO A 173 -14.06 22.97 -14.18
C PRO A 173 -14.96 23.48 -15.31
N LEU A 174 -15.09 24.80 -15.44
CA LEU A 174 -15.84 25.47 -16.50
C LEU A 174 -14.89 25.98 -17.58
N VAL A 175 -15.33 25.99 -18.83
CA VAL A 175 -14.58 26.50 -19.98
C VAL A 175 -15.43 27.49 -20.77
N ALA A 176 -14.85 28.62 -21.14
CA ALA A 176 -15.47 29.66 -21.95
C ALA A 176 -14.52 30.13 -23.04
N THR A 177 -15.06 30.74 -24.10
CA THR A 177 -14.26 31.38 -25.15
C THR A 177 -14.56 32.86 -25.25
N ASP A 178 -13.55 33.69 -25.54
CA ASP A 178 -13.72 35.13 -25.72
C ASP A 178 -12.82 35.67 -26.84
N PRO A 179 -13.34 36.54 -27.74
CA PRO A 179 -12.57 37.07 -28.87
C PRO A 179 -11.49 38.07 -28.46
N ALA A 180 -11.58 38.75 -27.30
CA ALA A 180 -10.52 39.65 -26.86
C ALA A 180 -9.22 38.90 -26.53
N LEU A 181 -9.32 37.60 -26.24
CA LEU A 181 -8.16 36.74 -26.01
C LEU A 181 -7.47 36.31 -27.31
N ASP A 182 -8.12 36.46 -28.47
CA ASP A 182 -7.52 36.09 -29.76
C ASP A 182 -6.30 36.94 -30.11
N ASP A 183 -6.33 38.22 -29.76
CA ASP A 183 -5.21 39.15 -30.00
C ASP A 183 -4.14 39.03 -28.93
N LEU A 184 -4.53 38.57 -27.73
CA LEU A 184 -3.62 38.31 -26.62
C LEU A 184 -2.90 36.96 -26.77
N GLY A 185 -3.51 35.97 -27.41
CA GLY A 185 -2.92 34.66 -27.67
C GLY A 185 -2.72 33.79 -26.42
N ILE A 186 -3.47 34.04 -25.34
CA ILE A 186 -3.34 33.31 -24.07
C ILE A 186 -4.67 32.79 -23.54
N GLY A 187 -4.63 31.68 -22.83
CA GLY A 187 -5.71 31.24 -21.95
C GLY A 187 -5.63 31.91 -20.57
N LEU A 188 -6.77 32.17 -19.94
CA LEU A 188 -6.86 32.67 -18.58
C LEU A 188 -7.59 31.67 -17.70
N LEU A 189 -6.91 31.15 -16.68
CA LEU A 189 -7.54 30.33 -15.66
C LEU A 189 -7.91 31.22 -14.47
N ASP A 190 -9.20 31.52 -14.32
CA ASP A 190 -9.72 32.23 -13.14
C ASP A 190 -9.93 31.22 -11.99
N CYS A 191 -9.05 31.31 -10.99
CA CYS A 191 -9.07 30.43 -9.82
C CYS A 191 -10.02 30.97 -8.74
N PRO A 192 -10.73 30.09 -8.00
CA PRO A 192 -11.49 30.51 -6.83
C PRO A 192 -10.55 31.03 -5.71
N ASP A 193 -11.12 31.78 -4.77
CA ASP A 193 -10.34 32.33 -3.65
C ASP A 193 -9.78 31.19 -2.77
N ILE A 194 -8.48 31.28 -2.47
CA ILE A 194 -7.72 30.20 -1.80
C ILE A 194 -7.97 30.16 -0.29
N VAL A 195 -8.39 31.28 0.30
CA VAL A 195 -8.52 31.48 1.76
C VAL A 195 -9.91 32.02 2.12
N SER A 196 -10.98 31.35 1.71
CA SER A 196 -12.29 31.65 2.31
C SER A 196 -12.49 30.76 3.53
N ASP A 197 -12.64 31.40 4.68
CA ASP A 197 -12.91 30.77 5.98
C ASP A 197 -14.03 29.71 5.89
N GLU A 198 -13.93 28.71 6.76
CA GLU A 198 -14.93 27.65 7.01
C GLU A 198 -16.34 28.18 7.31
N VAL A 199 -16.49 29.50 7.54
CA VAL A 199 -17.71 30.20 7.94
C VAL A 199 -18.85 30.09 6.92
N PHE A 200 -18.57 29.75 5.66
CA PHE A 200 -19.61 29.53 4.64
C PHE A 200 -20.05 28.07 4.47
N GLY A 201 -19.48 27.11 5.22
CA GLY A 201 -19.99 25.74 5.30
C GLY A 201 -19.79 24.86 4.06
N VAL A 202 -18.90 25.19 3.13
CA VAL A 202 -18.75 24.44 1.86
C VAL A 202 -17.29 24.30 1.43
N GLY A 203 -16.78 23.06 1.47
CA GLY A 203 -15.49 22.64 0.93
C GLY A 203 -14.27 22.99 1.78
N SER A 204 -13.48 21.98 2.17
CA SER A 204 -12.27 22.21 2.98
C SER A 204 -11.23 23.04 2.19
N PRO A 205 -10.54 24.02 2.81
CA PRO A 205 -9.45 24.77 2.18
C PRO A 205 -8.39 23.87 1.53
N GLU A 206 -8.17 22.68 2.10
CA GLU A 206 -7.27 21.66 1.57
C GLU A 206 -7.71 21.15 0.21
N ARG A 207 -9.01 20.96 -0.02
CA ARG A 207 -9.54 20.48 -1.32
C ARG A 207 -9.35 21.53 -2.42
N ARG A 208 -9.54 22.81 -2.09
CA ARG A 208 -9.26 23.91 -3.03
C ARG A 208 -7.76 24.06 -3.31
N ARG A 209 -6.93 23.87 -2.28
CA ARG A 209 -5.47 23.83 -2.43
C ARG A 209 -5.03 22.65 -3.32
N GLU A 210 -5.65 21.49 -3.16
CA GLU A 210 -5.42 20.30 -3.99
C GLU A 210 -5.83 20.56 -5.44
N LEU A 211 -7.01 21.14 -5.68
CA LEU A 211 -7.49 21.49 -7.02
C LEU A 211 -6.62 22.56 -7.69
N LEU A 212 -6.16 23.57 -6.94
CA LEU A 212 -5.21 24.56 -7.45
C LEU A 212 -3.88 23.91 -7.83
N GLY A 213 -3.38 22.98 -7.03
CA GLY A 213 -2.18 22.22 -7.37
C GLY A 213 -2.33 21.33 -8.59
N LYS A 214 -3.51 20.74 -8.76
CA LYS A 214 -3.90 19.99 -9.95
C LYS A 214 -3.97 20.87 -11.20
N ALA A 215 -4.72 21.98 -11.14
CA ALA A 215 -4.83 22.93 -12.25
C ALA A 215 -3.49 23.63 -12.57
N SER A 216 -2.57 23.69 -11.61
CA SER A 216 -1.27 24.32 -11.83
C SER A 216 -0.46 23.65 -12.93
N THR A 217 -0.53 22.32 -13.09
CA THR A 217 0.23 21.60 -14.13
C THR A 217 -0.20 21.95 -15.56
N PHE A 218 -1.38 22.57 -15.71
CA PHE A 218 -1.89 23.12 -16.96
C PHE A 218 -1.30 24.50 -17.30
N CYS A 219 -0.82 25.25 -16.30
CA CYS A 219 -0.54 26.68 -16.45
C CYS A 219 0.94 26.96 -16.75
N SER A 220 1.18 27.92 -17.64
CA SER A 220 2.51 28.37 -18.04
C SER A 220 3.09 29.43 -17.11
N ALA A 221 2.22 30.18 -16.40
CA ALA A 221 2.60 31.17 -15.40
C ALA A 221 1.48 31.39 -14.39
N PHE A 222 1.85 31.97 -13.24
CA PHE A 222 0.93 32.34 -12.17
C PHE A 222 0.97 33.84 -11.92
N LEU A 223 -0.19 34.50 -11.95
CA LEU A 223 -0.40 35.88 -11.53
C LEU A 223 -1.19 35.92 -10.23
N VAL A 224 -0.54 36.34 -9.15
CA VAL A 224 -1.16 36.47 -7.83
C VAL A 224 -1.66 37.90 -7.65
N VAL A 225 -2.95 38.10 -7.41
CA VAL A 225 -3.59 39.40 -7.23
C VAL A 225 -3.72 39.73 -5.74
N SER A 226 -3.15 40.86 -5.36
CA SER A 226 -3.02 41.35 -3.98
C SER A 226 -3.39 42.84 -3.89
N THR A 227 -3.47 43.38 -2.67
CA THR A 227 -3.59 44.82 -2.41
C THR A 227 -2.44 45.28 -1.51
N PRO A 228 -2.07 46.58 -1.49
CA PRO A 228 -0.95 47.07 -0.68
C PRO A 228 -1.02 46.69 0.80
N SER A 229 -2.22 46.59 1.38
CA SER A 229 -2.41 46.19 2.78
C SER A 229 -1.99 44.75 3.07
N MET A 230 -1.92 43.89 2.05
CA MET A 230 -1.62 42.46 2.19
C MET A 230 -0.13 42.14 2.06
N ALA A 231 0.73 43.14 1.83
CA ALA A 231 2.19 42.96 1.75
C ALA A 231 2.79 42.34 3.03
N ARG A 232 2.13 42.51 4.18
CA ARG A 232 2.54 41.89 5.47
C ARG A 232 1.63 40.76 5.92
N ASP A 233 0.64 40.38 5.12
CA ASP A 233 -0.29 39.30 5.43
C ASP A 233 0.40 37.94 5.22
N ARG A 234 0.20 37.03 6.19
CA ARG A 234 0.70 35.66 6.11
C ARG A 234 0.06 34.90 4.94
N SER A 235 -1.19 35.22 4.61
CA SER A 235 -1.98 34.53 3.59
C SER A 235 -1.36 34.60 2.20
N LEU A 236 -0.77 35.74 1.82
CA LEU A 236 -0.05 35.89 0.56
C LEU A 236 1.20 34.99 0.49
N GLY A 237 1.93 34.91 1.61
CA GLY A 237 3.07 34.00 1.74
C GLY A 237 2.68 32.53 1.61
N ASP A 238 1.54 32.13 2.18
CA ASP A 238 1.03 30.75 2.10
C ASP A 238 0.61 30.38 0.66
N ILE A 239 0.01 31.31 -0.09
CA ILE A 239 -0.32 31.12 -1.52
C ILE A 239 0.96 30.95 -2.35
N LEU A 240 1.92 31.86 -2.18
CA LEU A 240 3.19 31.81 -2.92
C LEU A 240 4.01 30.57 -2.59
N GLN A 241 4.02 30.13 -1.32
CA GLN A 241 4.63 28.87 -0.90
C GLN A 241 3.96 27.68 -1.57
N THR A 242 2.63 27.62 -1.54
CA THR A 242 1.84 26.55 -2.18
C THR A 242 2.20 26.42 -3.66
N ILE A 243 2.20 27.53 -4.40
CA ILE A 243 2.57 27.55 -5.82
C ILE A 243 4.03 27.11 -6.02
N SER A 244 4.94 27.60 -5.17
CA SER A 244 6.37 27.24 -5.21
C SER A 244 6.61 25.74 -5.01
N ASP A 245 5.88 25.11 -4.09
CA ASP A 245 6.06 23.70 -3.74
C ASP A 245 5.49 22.77 -4.80
N LEU A 246 4.38 23.18 -5.42
CA LEU A 246 3.70 22.42 -6.46
C LEU A 246 4.47 22.45 -7.78
N MET A 247 5.08 23.60 -8.11
CA MET A 247 5.71 23.79 -9.42
C MET A 247 7.01 24.61 -9.34
N PRO A 248 8.12 23.96 -8.96
CA PRO A 248 9.42 24.61 -8.99
C PRO A 248 9.80 24.96 -10.43
N GLY A 249 9.95 26.27 -10.70
CA GLY A 249 10.47 26.78 -11.98
C GLY A 249 9.45 27.45 -12.90
N ILE A 250 8.16 27.47 -12.55
CA ILE A 250 7.16 28.22 -13.32
C ILE A 250 7.18 29.71 -12.92
N PRO A 251 7.14 30.64 -13.91
CA PRO A 251 7.09 32.07 -13.64
C PRO A 251 5.97 32.47 -12.69
N ARG A 252 6.32 33.27 -11.68
CA ARG A 252 5.39 33.82 -10.69
C ARG A 252 5.41 35.33 -10.80
N LEU A 253 4.23 35.91 -10.91
CA LEU A 253 3.99 37.33 -11.11
C LEU A 253 3.05 37.81 -10.01
N LEU A 254 3.18 39.08 -9.64
CA LEU A 254 2.34 39.71 -8.62
C LEU A 254 1.60 40.89 -9.24
N ALA A 255 0.29 41.00 -9.03
CA ALA A 255 -0.53 42.15 -9.41
C ALA A 255 -1.06 42.83 -8.14
N VAL A 256 -0.59 44.05 -7.86
CA VAL A 256 -0.98 44.87 -6.72
C VAL A 256 -2.06 45.86 -7.15
N ASN A 257 -3.29 45.58 -6.77
CA ASN A 257 -4.45 46.39 -7.10
C ASN A 257 -4.78 47.38 -5.98
N LYS A 258 -5.53 48.44 -6.30
CA LYS A 258 -6.01 49.47 -5.36
C LYS A 258 -4.89 50.25 -4.67
N ILE A 259 -3.85 50.61 -5.44
CA ILE A 259 -2.80 51.52 -4.95
C ILE A 259 -3.44 52.89 -4.66
N ARG A 260 -3.24 53.40 -3.45
CA ARG A 260 -3.86 54.64 -2.99
C ARG A 260 -3.06 55.87 -3.44
N PRO A 261 -3.71 57.02 -3.64
CA PRO A 261 -3.02 58.25 -3.97
C PRO A 261 -2.10 58.66 -2.81
N GLY A 262 -0.81 58.82 -3.10
CA GLY A 262 0.24 59.09 -2.12
C GLY A 262 1.17 57.91 -1.81
N GLN A 263 0.87 56.71 -2.31
CA GLN A 263 1.83 55.60 -2.36
C GLN A 263 2.58 55.64 -3.69
N THR A 264 3.91 55.71 -3.65
CA THR A 264 4.71 55.66 -4.88
C THR A 264 4.91 54.21 -5.34
N PRO A 265 5.21 53.97 -6.62
CA PRO A 265 5.60 52.65 -7.12
C PRO A 265 6.74 52.01 -6.32
N GLU A 266 7.70 52.81 -5.86
CA GLU A 266 8.84 52.34 -5.05
C GLU A 266 8.37 51.85 -3.68
N ASP A 267 7.49 52.60 -3.00
CA ASP A 267 6.92 52.20 -1.69
C ASP A 267 6.20 50.84 -1.79
N VAL A 268 5.49 50.63 -2.90
CA VAL A 268 4.78 49.38 -3.17
C VAL A 268 5.78 48.25 -3.39
N LEU A 269 6.79 48.44 -4.23
CA LEU A 269 7.84 47.43 -4.48
C LEU A 269 8.57 47.05 -3.18
N GLU A 270 9.01 48.04 -2.41
CA GLU A 270 9.71 47.81 -1.12
C GLU A 270 8.84 46.99 -0.15
N SER A 271 7.53 47.25 -0.14
CA SER A 271 6.60 46.53 0.73
C SER A 271 6.49 45.04 0.39
N PHE A 272 6.57 44.67 -0.90
CA PHE A 272 6.45 43.29 -1.37
C PHE A 272 7.79 42.57 -1.58
N GLU A 273 8.91 43.29 -1.54
CA GLU A 273 10.27 42.76 -1.74
C GLU A 273 10.57 41.51 -0.89
N PRO A 274 10.22 41.42 0.41
CA PRO A 274 10.50 40.22 1.20
C PRO A 274 9.83 38.96 0.66
N GLN A 275 8.62 39.08 0.13
CA GLN A 275 7.86 37.97 -0.44
C GLN A 275 8.32 37.67 -1.87
N ALA A 276 8.59 38.72 -2.66
CA ALA A 276 9.08 38.61 -4.02
C ALA A 276 10.42 37.88 -4.07
N SER A 277 11.39 38.29 -3.25
CA SER A 277 12.70 37.65 -3.15
C SER A 277 12.62 36.22 -2.60
N LYS A 278 11.83 35.98 -1.55
CA LYS A 278 11.69 34.63 -0.95
C LYS A 278 11.11 33.61 -1.93
N PHE A 279 10.10 34.02 -2.71
CA PHE A 279 9.36 33.13 -3.60
C PHE A 279 9.70 33.34 -5.07
N GLY A 280 10.75 34.08 -5.42
CA GLY A 280 11.19 34.29 -6.80
C GLY A 280 10.08 34.83 -7.71
N VAL A 281 9.40 35.90 -7.28
CA VAL A 281 8.47 36.65 -8.13
C VAL A 281 9.29 37.42 -9.16
N GLU A 282 9.03 37.19 -10.45
CA GLU A 282 9.82 37.77 -11.54
C GLU A 282 9.47 39.23 -11.80
N ARG A 283 8.19 39.60 -11.59
CA ARG A 283 7.69 40.94 -11.85
C ARG A 283 6.48 41.28 -10.99
N VAL A 284 6.41 42.55 -10.61
CA VAL A 284 5.27 43.15 -9.92
C VAL A 284 4.58 44.13 -10.85
N TYR A 285 3.27 43.97 -11.03
CA TYR A 285 2.37 44.87 -11.72
C TYR A 285 1.55 45.65 -10.69
N GLY A 286 1.30 46.93 -10.93
CA GLY A 286 0.48 47.79 -10.07
C GLY A 286 -0.70 48.39 -10.83
N ALA A 287 -1.80 48.61 -10.11
CA ALA A 287 -2.94 49.39 -10.58
C ALA A 287 -3.41 50.36 -9.49
N TYR A 288 -3.53 51.64 -9.85
CA TYR A 288 -4.10 52.65 -8.98
C TYR A 288 -5.61 52.47 -8.80
N ASP A 289 -6.10 52.87 -7.64
CA ASP A 289 -7.51 52.74 -7.29
C ASP A 289 -8.39 53.74 -8.06
N TYR A 290 -9.02 53.28 -9.13
CA TYR A 290 -9.90 54.08 -9.98
C TYR A 290 -11.21 54.53 -9.28
N GLU A 291 -11.57 53.92 -8.15
CA GLU A 291 -12.75 54.34 -7.37
C GLU A 291 -12.50 55.64 -6.60
N LEU A 292 -11.23 56.05 -6.45
CA LEU A 292 -10.84 57.29 -5.80
C LEU A 292 -10.54 58.39 -6.83
N PRO A 293 -11.28 59.52 -6.84
CA PRO A 293 -11.01 60.63 -7.75
C PRO A 293 -9.58 61.19 -7.65
N LYS A 294 -8.97 61.09 -6.46
CA LYS A 294 -7.60 61.53 -6.22
C LYS A 294 -6.53 60.66 -6.91
N SER A 295 -6.89 59.46 -7.35
CA SER A 295 -5.98 58.55 -8.08
C SER A 295 -5.92 58.86 -9.57
N GLU A 296 -6.92 59.57 -10.12
CA GLU A 296 -7.04 59.85 -11.55
C GLU A 296 -5.76 60.41 -12.21
N PRO A 297 -4.98 61.30 -11.57
CA PRO A 297 -3.74 61.81 -12.15
C PRO A 297 -2.62 60.76 -12.31
N PHE A 298 -2.72 59.62 -11.63
CA PHE A 298 -1.70 58.58 -11.61
C PHE A 298 -2.09 57.36 -12.47
N ILE A 299 -3.35 57.23 -12.86
CA ILE A 299 -3.84 56.14 -13.69
C ILE A 299 -3.36 56.37 -15.14
N PRO A 300 -2.64 55.42 -15.76
CA PRO A 300 -2.20 55.55 -17.14
C PRO A 300 -3.38 55.82 -18.10
N LYS A 301 -3.28 56.88 -18.89
CA LYS A 301 -4.26 57.27 -19.93
C LYS A 301 -3.71 57.08 -21.33
N SER A 302 -2.38 57.12 -21.48
CA SER A 302 -1.70 56.80 -22.72
C SER A 302 -0.52 55.87 -22.48
N ALA A 303 -0.16 55.14 -23.53
CA ALA A 303 1.00 54.27 -23.55
C ALA A 303 1.88 54.57 -24.77
N LYS A 304 3.21 54.55 -24.58
CA LYS A 304 4.20 54.78 -25.65
C LYS A 304 4.61 53.46 -26.31
N ASP A 305 4.45 53.36 -27.63
CA ASP A 305 5.04 52.32 -28.47
C ASP A 305 6.08 52.95 -29.42
N GLY A 306 7.33 53.01 -28.96
CA GLY A 306 8.38 53.78 -29.63
C GLY A 306 8.04 55.28 -29.66
N ASP A 307 7.91 55.84 -30.87
CA ASP A 307 7.54 57.25 -31.09
C ASP A 307 6.02 57.48 -31.16
N GLN A 308 5.20 56.42 -31.05
CA GLN A 308 3.74 56.51 -31.15
C GLN A 308 3.09 56.51 -29.77
N GLU A 309 2.11 57.39 -29.57
CA GLU A 309 1.29 57.43 -28.36
C GLU A 309 -0.05 56.75 -28.63
N VAL A 310 -0.37 55.73 -27.83
CA VAL A 310 -1.60 54.95 -27.90
C VAL A 310 -2.49 55.34 -26.72
N THR A 311 -3.73 55.73 -26.98
CA THR A 311 -4.70 56.00 -25.91
C THR A 311 -5.17 54.69 -25.28
N ILE A 312 -5.16 54.61 -23.95
CA ILE A 312 -5.67 53.46 -23.21
C ILE A 312 -7.17 53.69 -23.00
N GLU A 313 -8.00 52.84 -23.60
CA GLU A 313 -9.45 52.90 -23.42
C GLU A 313 -9.86 52.40 -22.02
N ASN A 314 -10.51 53.27 -21.24
CA ASN A 314 -11.16 52.90 -19.98
C ASN A 314 -12.54 53.57 -19.91
N PRO A 315 -13.64 52.83 -20.16
CA PRO A 315 -14.97 53.41 -20.23
C PRO A 315 -15.42 53.99 -18.88
N ASP A 316 -15.99 55.20 -18.89
CA ASP A 316 -16.52 55.85 -17.67
C ASP A 316 -17.73 55.09 -17.07
N ASP A 317 -18.47 54.34 -17.89
CA ASP A 317 -19.65 53.58 -17.48
C ASP A 317 -19.31 52.21 -16.86
N ASP A 318 -18.12 51.66 -17.15
CA ASP A 318 -17.60 50.42 -16.57
C ASP A 318 -16.06 50.48 -16.42
N PRO A 319 -15.54 51.28 -15.48
CA PRO A 319 -14.09 51.45 -15.32
C PRO A 319 -13.43 50.19 -14.77
N LEU A 320 -12.25 49.88 -15.31
CA LEU A 320 -11.45 48.70 -14.99
C LEU A 320 -10.04 49.09 -14.49
N PRO A 321 -9.40 48.25 -13.67
CA PRO A 321 -8.03 48.50 -13.23
C PRO A 321 -7.04 48.35 -14.39
N ILE A 322 -6.18 49.36 -14.57
CA ILE A 322 -5.11 49.34 -15.57
C ILE A 322 -3.81 48.90 -14.88
N PHE A 323 -3.37 47.67 -15.18
CA PHE A 323 -2.15 47.10 -14.63
C PHE A 323 -0.94 47.39 -15.51
N PHE A 324 0.12 47.90 -14.89
CA PHE A 324 1.41 48.12 -15.52
C PHE A 324 2.54 47.63 -14.61
N SER A 325 3.65 47.17 -15.17
CA SER A 325 4.80 46.71 -14.38
C SER A 325 5.34 47.86 -13.55
N LEU A 326 5.78 47.62 -12.32
CA LEU A 326 6.39 48.64 -11.46
C LEU A 326 7.91 48.58 -11.62
N SER A 327 8.56 49.74 -11.65
CA SER A 327 10.03 49.86 -11.67
C SER A 327 10.53 50.54 -10.39
N THR A 328 11.76 50.23 -9.98
CA THR A 328 12.45 50.94 -8.90
C THR A 328 12.96 52.31 -9.34
N HIS A 329 12.89 52.62 -10.64
CA HIS A 329 13.35 53.88 -11.22
C HIS A 329 12.14 54.82 -11.40
N PRO A 330 12.06 55.95 -10.67
CA PRO A 330 10.90 56.85 -10.72
C PRO A 330 10.59 57.39 -12.11
N ASP A 331 11.63 57.69 -12.89
CA ASP A 331 11.51 58.20 -14.26
C ASP A 331 10.84 57.20 -15.21
N GLU A 332 10.87 55.92 -14.87
CA GLU A 332 10.20 54.88 -15.62
C GLU A 332 8.72 54.75 -15.22
N ASN A 333 8.27 55.34 -14.11
CA ASN A 333 6.85 55.31 -13.69
C ASN A 333 6.19 56.70 -13.79
N PRO A 334 6.15 57.35 -14.96
CA PRO A 334 5.55 58.67 -15.06
C PRO A 334 4.04 58.63 -14.73
N PRO A 335 3.50 59.67 -14.08
CA PRO A 335 2.07 59.73 -13.81
C PRO A 335 1.28 59.83 -15.12
N ALA A 336 0.19 59.07 -15.21
CA ALA A 336 -0.73 59.01 -16.36
C ALA A 336 -0.15 58.52 -17.70
N GLU A 337 1.11 58.11 -17.76
CA GLU A 337 1.78 57.64 -18.98
C GLU A 337 2.63 56.39 -18.67
N ILE A 338 2.73 55.44 -19.60
CA ILE A 338 3.61 54.27 -19.42
C ILE A 338 4.10 53.70 -20.76
N GLY A 339 5.19 52.93 -20.78
CA GLY A 339 5.55 52.17 -21.98
C GLY A 339 4.52 51.08 -22.29
N CYS A 340 4.16 50.88 -23.56
CA CYS A 340 3.24 49.82 -23.98
C CYS A 340 3.74 48.44 -23.53
N ASP A 341 5.04 48.18 -23.65
CA ASP A 341 5.73 46.95 -23.24
C ASP A 341 5.59 46.62 -21.75
N ARG A 342 5.18 47.61 -20.94
CA ARG A 342 4.99 47.47 -19.49
C ARG A 342 3.56 47.23 -19.07
N LEU A 343 2.59 47.39 -19.96
CA LEU A 343 1.20 47.03 -19.67
C LEU A 343 1.07 45.53 -19.47
N LEU A 344 0.17 45.10 -18.58
CA LEU A 344 -0.08 43.68 -18.35
C LEU A 344 -0.55 42.94 -19.63
N THR A 345 -1.19 43.65 -20.55
CA THR A 345 -1.58 43.12 -21.87
C THR A 345 -0.39 42.67 -22.71
N HIS A 346 0.82 43.19 -22.46
CA HIS A 346 2.06 42.77 -23.13
C HIS A 346 2.73 41.54 -22.51
N LEU A 347 2.29 41.09 -21.34
CA LEU A 347 2.84 39.89 -20.67
C LEU A 347 2.78 38.66 -21.58
N THR A 348 1.79 38.60 -22.47
CA THR A 348 1.57 37.47 -23.38
C THR A 348 2.75 37.21 -24.31
N ARG A 349 3.36 38.29 -24.85
CA ARG A 349 4.56 38.21 -25.71
C ARG A 349 5.81 37.74 -24.94
N GLU A 350 5.82 37.88 -23.63
CA GLU A 350 6.90 37.37 -22.79
C GLU A 350 6.72 35.89 -22.43
N LEU A 351 5.47 35.45 -22.29
CA LEU A 351 5.11 34.06 -22.03
C LEU A 351 5.27 33.17 -23.28
N ASP A 352 5.15 33.75 -24.48
CA ASP A 352 5.40 33.11 -25.79
C ASP A 352 6.90 32.86 -26.09
N ARG A 353 7.79 33.00 -25.10
CA ARG A 353 9.23 32.77 -25.28
C ARG A 353 9.57 31.28 -25.16
N PRO A 354 10.52 30.76 -25.98
CA PRO A 354 11.01 29.38 -25.88
C PRO A 354 11.46 28.97 -24.47
N GLU A 355 12.01 29.92 -23.69
CA GLU A 355 12.47 29.66 -22.32
C GLU A 355 11.32 29.39 -21.34
N SER A 356 10.15 30.01 -21.54
CA SER A 356 8.95 29.78 -20.74
C SER A 356 8.36 28.40 -21.04
N SER A 357 8.31 28.04 -22.33
CA SER A 357 7.93 26.71 -22.80
C SER A 357 8.83 25.61 -22.24
N ASP A 358 10.16 25.81 -22.28
CA ASP A 358 11.12 24.86 -21.72
C ASP A 358 10.91 24.64 -20.22
N ARG A 359 10.69 25.72 -19.44
CA ARG A 359 10.42 25.63 -18.00
C ARG A 359 9.12 24.90 -17.69
N PHE A 360 8.06 25.16 -18.45
CA PHE A 360 6.78 24.47 -18.34
C PHE A 360 6.94 22.95 -18.55
N LEU A 361 7.64 22.55 -19.62
CA LEU A 361 7.91 21.15 -19.91
C LEU A 361 8.77 20.49 -18.82
N MET A 362 9.81 21.19 -18.35
CA MET A 362 10.64 20.70 -17.23
C MET A 362 9.83 20.47 -15.96
N GLY A 363 8.88 21.37 -15.64
CA GLY A 363 7.96 21.22 -14.51
C GLY A 363 7.11 19.96 -14.60
N ARG A 364 6.48 19.71 -15.76
CA ARG A 364 5.68 18.48 -16.01
C ARG A 364 6.53 17.21 -15.92
N HIS A 365 7.75 17.23 -16.47
CA HIS A 365 8.68 16.11 -16.36
C HIS A 365 9.10 15.82 -14.91
N ALA A 366 9.38 16.88 -14.13
CA ALA A 366 9.72 16.75 -12.71
C ALA A 366 8.54 16.20 -11.90
N ALA A 367 7.32 16.67 -12.16
CA ALA A 367 6.11 16.18 -11.52
C ALA A 367 5.87 14.69 -11.79
N LEU A 368 5.95 14.25 -13.06
CA LEU A 368 5.85 12.83 -13.43
C LEU A 368 6.94 12.01 -12.74
N ARG A 369 8.19 12.50 -12.73
CA ARG A 369 9.31 11.80 -12.09
C ARG A 369 9.08 11.61 -10.59
N ARG A 370 8.64 12.66 -9.89
CA ARG A 370 8.31 12.60 -8.45
C ARG A 370 7.18 11.62 -8.18
N ALA A 371 6.12 11.66 -8.98
CA ALA A 371 4.98 10.76 -8.84
C ALA A 371 5.38 9.28 -9.03
N VAL A 372 6.23 8.98 -10.02
CA VAL A 372 6.68 7.61 -10.31
C VAL A 372 7.72 7.13 -9.28
N TRP A 373 8.79 7.89 -9.03
CA TRP A 373 9.91 7.44 -8.20
C TRP A 373 9.71 7.60 -6.70
N ASP A 374 9.35 8.81 -6.28
CA ASP A 374 9.39 9.19 -4.87
C ASP A 374 8.10 8.84 -4.14
N MET A 375 6.98 8.80 -4.88
CA MET A 375 5.68 8.43 -4.33
C MET A 375 5.31 7.00 -4.70
N GLY A 376 5.20 6.69 -6.00
CA GLY A 376 4.67 5.41 -6.47
C GLY A 376 5.58 4.23 -6.17
N LEU A 377 6.83 4.25 -6.63
CA LEU A 377 7.78 3.16 -6.39
C LEU A 377 8.08 3.00 -4.91
N ALA A 378 8.25 4.10 -4.17
CA ALA A 378 8.45 4.04 -2.73
C ALA A 378 7.27 3.40 -1.99
N ALA A 379 6.02 3.68 -2.40
CA ALA A 379 4.83 3.05 -1.83
C ALA A 379 4.78 1.55 -2.11
N VAL A 380 5.07 1.14 -3.35
CA VAL A 380 5.08 -0.27 -3.75
C VAL A 380 6.23 -1.05 -3.07
N GLU A 381 7.43 -0.47 -2.98
CA GLU A 381 8.57 -1.05 -2.25
C GLU A 381 8.23 -1.24 -0.76
N LYS A 382 7.64 -0.23 -0.13
CA LYS A 382 7.22 -0.29 1.28
C LYS A 382 6.18 -1.38 1.53
N ASP A 383 5.19 -1.50 0.64
CA ASP A 383 4.17 -2.54 0.73
C ASP A 383 4.77 -3.96 0.57
N ALA A 384 5.67 -4.15 -0.41
CA ALA A 384 6.37 -5.43 -0.59
C ALA A 384 7.19 -5.81 0.66
N GLU A 385 7.98 -4.87 1.21
CA GLU A 385 8.71 -5.08 2.46
C GLU A 385 7.79 -5.40 3.64
N GLN A 386 6.66 -4.70 3.75
CA GLN A 386 5.69 -4.93 4.81
C GLN A 386 5.07 -6.32 4.68
N SER A 387 4.71 -6.76 3.47
CA SER A 387 4.17 -8.10 3.21
C SER A 387 5.13 -9.20 3.65
N LEU A 388 6.42 -9.06 3.35
CA LEU A 388 7.47 -9.99 3.77
C LEU A 388 7.63 -10.02 5.29
N ARG A 389 7.70 -8.85 5.94
CA ARG A 389 7.84 -8.75 7.40
C ARG A 389 6.65 -9.35 8.15
N LEU A 390 5.43 -9.09 7.68
CA LEU A 390 4.22 -9.65 8.27
C LEU A 390 4.18 -11.17 8.12
N THR A 391 4.50 -11.67 6.93
CA THR A 391 4.53 -13.11 6.66
C THR A 391 5.58 -13.82 7.51
N GLU A 392 6.76 -13.23 7.69
CA GLU A 392 7.80 -13.83 8.54
C GLU A 392 7.39 -13.90 10.01
N ARG A 393 6.71 -12.86 10.53
CA ARG A 393 6.14 -12.89 11.88
C ARG A 393 5.05 -13.95 12.02
N ALA A 394 4.17 -14.06 11.02
CA ALA A 394 3.14 -15.09 10.99
C ALA A 394 3.77 -16.50 11.01
N ARG A 395 4.76 -16.76 10.15
CA ARG A 395 5.51 -18.03 10.13
C ARG A 395 6.11 -18.35 11.49
N GLN A 396 6.72 -17.37 12.14
CA GLN A 396 7.31 -17.58 13.46
C GLN A 396 6.25 -17.96 14.50
N THR A 397 5.10 -17.28 14.52
CA THR A 397 3.96 -17.66 15.40
C THR A 397 3.49 -19.10 15.13
N LEU A 398 3.34 -19.49 13.86
CA LEU A 398 2.90 -20.84 13.48
C LEU A 398 3.97 -21.90 13.82
N LEU A 399 5.24 -21.56 13.66
CA LEU A 399 6.37 -22.41 14.03
C LEU A 399 6.44 -22.62 15.55
N ASP A 400 6.34 -21.55 16.34
CA ASP A 400 6.38 -21.62 17.80
C ASP A 400 5.18 -22.40 18.36
N THR A 401 3.99 -22.21 17.74
CA THR A 401 2.81 -23.03 18.03
C THR A 401 3.08 -24.50 17.75
N THR A 402 3.60 -24.83 16.56
CA THR A 402 3.95 -26.21 16.18
C THR A 402 4.96 -26.82 17.14
N ILE A 403 6.03 -26.08 17.48
CA ILE A 403 7.04 -26.52 18.45
C ILE A 403 6.39 -26.78 19.80
N SER A 404 5.50 -25.92 20.28
CA SER A 404 4.86 -26.08 21.58
C SER A 404 3.98 -27.34 21.67
N LEU A 405 3.33 -27.73 20.58
CA LEU A 405 2.44 -28.89 20.52
C LEU A 405 3.19 -30.23 20.40
N PHE A 406 4.36 -30.20 19.76
CA PHE A 406 5.17 -31.39 19.49
C PHE A 406 6.43 -31.49 20.34
N THR A 407 6.65 -30.60 21.32
CA THR A 407 7.84 -30.66 22.15
C THR A 407 7.55 -30.45 23.63
N LYS A 408 8.46 -30.96 24.46
CA LYS A 408 8.51 -30.67 25.88
C LYS A 408 9.68 -29.72 26.15
N GLN A 409 9.36 -28.53 26.63
CA GLN A 409 10.37 -27.50 26.91
C GLN A 409 10.75 -27.51 28.41
N SER A 410 12.01 -27.23 28.69
CA SER A 410 12.48 -26.96 30.06
C SER A 410 12.08 -25.55 30.52
N THR A 411 12.25 -25.25 31.80
CA THR A 411 11.98 -23.92 32.38
C THR A 411 12.77 -22.78 31.71
N GLY A 412 13.86 -23.10 31.00
CA GLY A 412 14.65 -22.14 30.20
C GLY A 412 14.32 -22.13 28.70
N GLY A 413 13.21 -22.74 28.26
CA GLY A 413 12.75 -22.76 26.86
C GLY A 413 13.48 -23.76 25.95
N ALA A 414 14.55 -24.42 26.42
CA ALA A 414 15.23 -25.44 25.62
C ALA A 414 14.36 -26.69 25.44
N ILE A 415 14.27 -27.19 24.21
CA ILE A 415 13.57 -28.43 23.87
C ILE A 415 14.30 -29.61 24.51
N THR A 416 13.62 -30.27 25.45
CA THR A 416 14.16 -31.45 26.17
C THR A 416 13.81 -32.74 25.46
N GLU A 417 12.62 -32.80 24.86
CA GLU A 417 12.06 -33.99 24.22
C GLU A 417 11.12 -33.60 23.08
N VAL A 418 11.08 -34.43 22.02
CA VAL A 418 10.14 -34.31 20.91
C VAL A 418 9.05 -35.37 21.08
N ARG A 419 7.81 -34.95 20.93
CA ARG A 419 6.60 -35.77 20.93
C ARG A 419 6.19 -36.03 19.48
N MET A 420 5.55 -37.17 19.26
CA MET A 420 4.99 -37.55 17.97
C MET A 420 3.49 -37.78 18.11
N HIS A 421 2.74 -37.49 17.05
CA HIS A 421 1.35 -37.88 16.97
C HIS A 421 1.25 -39.41 16.92
N GLN A 422 0.44 -39.95 17.80
CA GLN A 422 0.23 -41.39 17.95
C GLN A 422 -0.89 -41.85 17.02
N SER A 423 -0.60 -41.90 15.71
CA SER A 423 -1.51 -42.43 14.69
C SER A 423 -1.59 -43.97 14.74
N GLU A 424 -2.67 -44.55 14.19
CA GLU A 424 -2.83 -46.01 14.09
C GLU A 424 -1.60 -46.67 13.44
N ARG A 425 -1.02 -46.00 12.45
CA ARG A 425 0.14 -46.49 11.71
C ARG A 425 1.41 -46.53 12.56
N ILE A 426 1.70 -45.46 13.32
CA ILE A 426 2.86 -45.39 14.22
C ILE A 426 2.73 -46.43 15.31
N VAL A 427 1.55 -46.51 15.93
CA VAL A 427 1.25 -47.45 17.00
C VAL A 427 1.40 -48.90 16.53
N ARG A 428 0.90 -49.22 15.32
CA ARG A 428 1.02 -50.55 14.72
C ARG A 428 2.48 -50.90 14.42
N GLN A 429 3.25 -49.99 13.84
CA GLN A 429 4.68 -50.24 13.58
C GLN A 429 5.46 -50.53 14.86
N LEU A 430 5.21 -49.78 15.94
CA LEU A 430 5.82 -50.04 17.25
C LEU A 430 5.37 -51.40 17.80
N ALA A 431 4.06 -51.67 17.82
CA ALA A 431 3.51 -52.94 18.30
C ALA A 431 4.07 -54.15 17.55
N ASP A 432 4.14 -54.08 16.22
CA ASP A 432 4.66 -55.13 15.35
C ASP A 432 6.14 -55.38 15.65
N ALA A 433 6.96 -54.34 15.71
CA ALA A 433 8.39 -54.46 16.00
C ALA A 433 8.65 -55.07 17.39
N PHE A 434 7.92 -54.65 18.43
CA PHE A 434 8.05 -55.21 19.77
C PHE A 434 7.57 -56.66 19.87
N CYS A 435 6.50 -57.03 19.15
CA CYS A 435 6.00 -58.41 19.07
C CYS A 435 6.97 -59.33 18.33
N GLU A 436 7.49 -58.90 17.19
CA GLU A 436 8.46 -59.65 16.39
C GLU A 436 9.79 -59.83 17.14
N ALA A 437 10.26 -58.81 17.86
CA ALA A 437 11.47 -58.89 18.66
C ALA A 437 11.29 -59.68 19.98
N ALA A 438 10.05 -60.02 20.37
CA ALA A 438 9.79 -60.67 21.64
C ALA A 438 10.40 -62.08 21.74
N PRO A 439 11.06 -62.45 22.84
CA PRO A 439 11.55 -63.81 23.08
C PRO A 439 10.44 -64.86 23.14
N TRP A 440 10.76 -66.12 22.85
CA TRP A 440 9.79 -67.24 22.78
C TRP A 440 8.87 -67.35 24.01
N TYR A 441 9.38 -67.07 25.21
CA TYR A 441 8.62 -67.15 26.47
C TYR A 441 7.59 -66.02 26.61
N ALA A 442 7.85 -64.84 26.06
CA ALA A 442 6.92 -63.71 26.06
C ALA A 442 5.81 -63.90 25.02
N ARG A 443 6.12 -64.64 23.94
CA ARG A 443 5.16 -64.96 22.87
C ARG A 443 4.11 -66.02 23.23
N TRP A 444 4.28 -66.74 24.34
CA TRP A 444 3.42 -67.87 24.70
C TRP A 444 2.14 -67.48 25.46
N GLY A 445 2.15 -66.45 26.30
CA GLY A 445 0.97 -66.07 27.09
C GLY A 445 0.22 -64.83 26.60
N VAL A 446 0.71 -64.17 25.55
CA VAL A 446 -0.14 -63.44 24.61
C VAL A 446 -0.30 -64.43 23.45
N LYS A 447 -1.50 -64.84 23.05
CA LYS A 447 -1.68 -65.83 21.97
C LYS A 447 -1.25 -65.26 20.60
N ILE A 448 0.04 -65.01 20.39
CA ILE A 448 0.63 -64.29 19.23
C ILE A 448 0.57 -65.10 17.93
N ASN A 449 0.34 -66.42 17.99
CA ASN A 449 0.31 -67.28 16.80
C ASN A 449 -0.74 -66.88 15.74
N THR A 450 -1.76 -66.09 16.08
CA THR A 450 -2.76 -65.57 15.12
C THR A 450 -2.39 -64.22 14.49
N PHE A 451 -1.39 -63.50 15.01
CA PHE A 451 -0.99 -62.18 14.50
C PHE A 451 -0.18 -62.29 13.19
N ILE A 452 0.70 -63.29 13.10
CA ILE A 452 1.62 -63.47 11.96
C ILE A 452 0.87 -63.93 10.69
N GLN A 453 -0.36 -64.44 10.80
CA GLN A 453 -1.13 -65.00 9.67
C GLN A 453 -2.30 -64.13 9.16
N GLY A 454 -2.62 -62.99 9.78
CA GLY A 454 -3.81 -62.21 9.41
C GLY A 454 -3.56 -60.72 9.17
N ARG A 455 -3.48 -60.29 7.90
CA ARG A 455 -3.65 -58.87 7.51
C ARG A 455 -5.10 -58.43 7.75
N THR A 456 -5.43 -57.96 8.95
CA THR A 456 -6.78 -57.44 9.28
C THR A 456 -6.82 -55.90 9.32
N LYS A 457 -7.96 -55.37 8.87
CA LYS A 457 -8.14 -54.04 8.25
C LYS A 457 -8.92 -53.03 9.12
N ALA A 458 -9.07 -53.24 10.43
CA ALA A 458 -9.85 -52.35 11.29
C ALA A 458 -9.33 -52.27 12.75
N ALA A 459 -9.20 -51.04 13.27
CA ALA A 459 -8.72 -50.73 14.61
C ALA A 459 -9.59 -51.29 15.76
N SER A 460 -10.91 -51.48 15.55
CA SER A 460 -11.79 -52.05 16.59
C SER A 460 -11.54 -53.54 16.86
N ASP A 461 -10.95 -54.25 15.89
CA ASP A 461 -10.68 -55.69 15.99
C ASP A 461 -9.31 -55.98 16.63
N LEU A 462 -8.41 -54.99 16.65
CA LEU A 462 -7.13 -55.02 17.35
C LEU A 462 -7.30 -55.08 18.88
N PHE A 463 -8.47 -54.70 19.40
CA PHE A 463 -8.80 -54.76 20.83
C PHE A 463 -9.51 -56.07 21.23
N LYS A 464 -10.49 -56.53 20.45
CA LYS A 464 -11.37 -57.65 20.85
C LYS A 464 -10.66 -59.00 20.94
N GLN A 465 -9.49 -59.17 20.32
CA GLN A 465 -8.81 -60.46 20.23
C GLN A 465 -7.61 -60.65 21.18
N TYR A 466 -7.08 -59.59 21.84
CA TYR A 466 -5.67 -59.61 22.26
C TYR A 466 -5.37 -59.39 23.76
N VAL A 467 -6.27 -58.77 24.53
CA VAL A 467 -6.06 -58.51 25.97
C VAL A 467 -7.33 -58.91 26.73
N PRO A 468 -7.26 -59.55 27.92
CA PRO A 468 -8.44 -59.77 28.75
C PRO A 468 -9.16 -58.42 28.94
N THR A 469 -10.40 -58.31 28.46
CA THR A 469 -11.14 -57.04 28.31
C THR A 469 -11.09 -56.17 29.57
N ALA A 470 -11.18 -56.78 30.75
CA ALA A 470 -11.12 -56.08 32.03
C ALA A 470 -9.76 -55.44 32.38
N MET A 471 -8.64 -56.01 31.92
CA MET A 471 -7.30 -55.41 32.14
C MET A 471 -7.04 -54.29 31.13
N ALA A 472 -7.47 -54.47 29.88
CA ALA A 472 -7.37 -53.44 28.84
C ALA A 472 -8.15 -52.18 29.20
N GLU A 473 -9.40 -52.33 29.65
CA GLU A 473 -10.26 -51.22 30.07
C GLU A 473 -9.64 -50.44 31.23
N ARG A 474 -9.09 -51.12 32.24
CA ARG A 474 -8.40 -50.47 33.37
C ARG A 474 -7.15 -49.68 32.95
N TYR A 475 -6.36 -50.21 32.01
CA TYR A 475 -5.19 -49.50 31.49
C TYR A 475 -5.61 -48.31 30.62
N ALA A 476 -6.65 -48.45 29.81
CA ALA A 476 -7.20 -47.39 28.99
C ALA A 476 -7.71 -46.23 29.84
N GLU A 477 -8.48 -46.52 30.89
CA GLU A 477 -8.98 -45.52 31.83
C GLU A 477 -7.84 -44.80 32.57
N SER A 478 -6.83 -45.55 33.03
CA SER A 478 -5.63 -44.97 33.68
C SER A 478 -4.82 -44.07 32.74
N ILE A 479 -4.65 -44.46 31.48
CA ILE A 479 -3.94 -43.64 30.49
C ILE A 479 -4.76 -42.39 30.14
N LYS A 480 -6.06 -42.55 29.94
CA LYS A 480 -6.99 -41.43 29.73
C LYS A 480 -6.90 -40.40 30.85
N GLU A 481 -6.91 -40.84 32.12
CA GLU A 481 -6.71 -39.95 33.27
C GLU A 481 -5.35 -39.25 33.24
N LYS A 482 -4.27 -39.94 32.84
CA LYS A 482 -2.92 -39.35 32.76
C LYS A 482 -2.81 -38.30 31.65
N PHE A 483 -3.46 -38.50 30.50
CA PHE A 483 -3.55 -37.50 29.43
C PHE A 483 -4.42 -36.31 29.86
N LYS A 484 -5.59 -36.55 30.48
CA LYS A 484 -6.44 -35.48 31.05
C LYS A 484 -5.71 -34.63 32.08
N ALA A 485 -4.91 -35.28 32.94
CA ALA A 485 -4.11 -34.60 33.95
C ALA A 485 -2.82 -33.97 33.40
N LYS A 486 -2.59 -34.00 32.08
CA LYS A 486 -1.36 -33.54 31.41
C LYS A 486 -0.06 -34.14 31.99
N LYS A 487 -0.15 -35.36 32.56
CA LYS A 487 0.98 -36.10 33.14
C LYS A 487 1.75 -36.90 32.10
N VAL A 488 1.09 -37.30 31.02
CA VAL A 488 1.64 -38.08 29.90
C VAL A 488 1.13 -37.47 28.61
N GLY A 489 2.04 -37.11 27.69
CA GLY A 489 1.69 -36.53 26.40
C GLY A 489 0.84 -35.26 26.51
N GLN A 490 0.14 -34.97 25.42
CA GLN A 490 -0.80 -33.87 25.26
C GLN A 490 -1.90 -34.30 24.28
N LEU A 491 -3.15 -34.04 24.64
CA LEU A 491 -4.26 -34.03 23.68
C LEU A 491 -4.34 -32.65 23.08
N VAL A 492 -4.57 -32.58 21.77
CA VAL A 492 -4.77 -31.33 21.04
C VAL A 492 -6.10 -31.43 20.32
N ASP A 493 -7.06 -30.62 20.77
CA ASP A 493 -8.31 -30.35 20.09
C ASP A 493 -8.24 -28.96 19.39
N PRO A 494 -9.27 -28.57 18.62
CA PRO A 494 -9.31 -27.28 17.95
C PRO A 494 -9.23 -26.07 18.91
N GLU A 495 -9.75 -26.17 20.14
CA GLU A 495 -9.72 -25.10 21.15
C GLU A 495 -8.31 -24.96 21.75
N ASP A 496 -7.62 -26.08 22.01
CA ASP A 496 -6.22 -26.12 22.45
C ASP A 496 -5.28 -25.54 21.38
N LEU A 497 -5.57 -25.80 20.10
CA LEU A 497 -4.82 -25.24 18.97
C LEU A 497 -5.02 -23.71 18.89
N ASP A 498 -6.27 -23.23 18.97
CA ASP A 498 -6.57 -21.79 19.03
C ASP A 498 -5.89 -21.12 20.23
N THR A 499 -6.01 -21.72 21.41
CA THR A 499 -5.37 -21.22 22.64
C THR A 499 -3.85 -21.11 22.48
N SER A 500 -3.23 -22.09 21.83
CA SER A 500 -1.79 -22.08 21.55
C SER A 500 -1.41 -20.99 20.55
N LEU A 501 -2.17 -20.83 19.46
CA LEU A 501 -1.97 -19.77 18.47
C LEU A 501 -2.06 -18.39 19.12
N ARG A 502 -3.10 -18.15 19.94
CA ARG A 502 -3.28 -16.90 20.68
C ARG A 502 -2.14 -16.63 21.65
N ARG A 503 -1.64 -17.66 22.36
CA ARG A 503 -0.48 -17.55 23.26
C ARG A 503 0.77 -17.05 22.54
N PHE A 504 1.00 -17.45 21.28
CA PHE A 504 2.14 -17.01 20.47
C PHE A 504 1.85 -15.77 19.61
N GLY A 505 0.72 -15.09 19.88
CA GLY A 505 0.43 -13.78 19.31
C GLY A 505 -0.28 -13.80 17.96
N ALA A 506 -1.01 -14.87 17.61
CA ALA A 506 -1.82 -14.94 16.38
C ALA A 506 -2.67 -13.69 16.11
N PRO A 507 -3.37 -13.07 17.09
CA PRO A 507 -4.12 -11.84 16.85
C PRO A 507 -3.29 -10.64 16.36
N LEU A 508 -1.99 -10.62 16.68
CA LEU A 508 -1.07 -9.55 16.29
C LEU A 508 -0.33 -9.86 14.98
N THR A 509 -0.20 -11.14 14.62
CA THR A 509 0.61 -11.58 13.47
C THR A 509 -0.21 -12.06 12.28
N LEU A 510 -1.52 -12.30 12.46
CA LEU A 510 -2.46 -12.75 11.42
C LEU A 510 -3.56 -11.70 11.15
N PRO A 511 -3.22 -10.53 10.59
CA PRO A 511 -4.16 -9.41 10.41
C PRO A 511 -5.30 -9.70 9.42
N HIS A 512 -5.19 -10.76 8.63
CA HIS A 512 -6.25 -11.23 7.72
C HIS A 512 -7.27 -12.13 8.41
N TRP A 513 -6.99 -12.61 9.62
CA TRP A 513 -7.90 -13.41 10.44
C TRP A 513 -8.45 -12.67 11.64
N PHE A 514 -7.72 -11.69 12.18
CA PHE A 514 -8.08 -10.97 13.41
C PHE A 514 -8.19 -9.48 13.16
N ASP A 515 -9.16 -8.85 13.81
CA ASP A 515 -9.27 -7.40 13.86
C ASP A 515 -8.57 -6.81 15.09
N GLY A 516 -8.63 -5.49 15.26
CA GLY A 516 -7.99 -4.79 16.38
C GLY A 516 -8.52 -5.13 17.78
N GLN A 517 -9.54 -5.99 17.91
CA GLN A 517 -10.14 -6.40 19.19
C GLN A 517 -9.67 -7.78 19.69
N ASN A 518 -8.65 -8.38 19.04
CA ASN A 518 -8.14 -9.73 19.31
C ASN A 518 -9.12 -10.88 19.00
N ASP A 519 -10.27 -10.59 18.41
CA ASP A 519 -11.24 -11.58 17.99
C ASP A 519 -11.10 -11.89 16.49
N PRO A 520 -11.41 -13.12 16.05
CA PRO A 520 -11.39 -13.45 14.63
C PRO A 520 -12.47 -12.66 13.90
N ILE A 521 -12.15 -12.18 12.69
CA ILE A 521 -13.10 -11.48 11.80
C ILE A 521 -14.32 -12.36 11.49
N ASP A 522 -14.07 -13.66 11.26
CA ASP A 522 -15.09 -14.69 11.15
C ASP A 522 -14.76 -15.85 12.10
N PRO A 523 -15.38 -15.88 13.30
CA PRO A 523 -15.16 -16.92 14.29
C PRO A 523 -15.50 -18.32 13.77
N ALA A 524 -16.54 -18.46 12.93
CA ALA A 524 -16.96 -19.75 12.42
C ALA A 524 -15.94 -20.32 11.41
N ALA A 525 -15.45 -19.47 10.50
CA ALA A 525 -14.39 -19.84 9.57
C ALA A 525 -13.06 -20.16 10.28
N TRP A 526 -12.73 -19.43 11.35
CA TRP A 526 -11.53 -19.68 12.16
C TRP A 526 -11.61 -21.04 12.86
N THR A 527 -12.71 -21.31 13.57
CA THR A 527 -12.92 -22.60 14.24
C THR A 527 -12.93 -23.75 13.24
N GLN A 528 -13.59 -23.60 12.09
CA GLN A 528 -13.59 -24.60 11.02
C GLN A 528 -12.17 -24.87 10.51
N SER A 529 -11.36 -23.83 10.33
CA SER A 529 -9.96 -23.98 9.90
C SER A 529 -9.14 -24.78 10.90
N MET A 530 -9.33 -24.57 12.22
CA MET A 530 -8.64 -25.37 13.23
C MET A 530 -9.02 -26.85 13.18
N HIS A 531 -10.31 -27.14 12.94
CA HIS A 531 -10.78 -28.51 12.74
C HIS A 531 -10.15 -29.14 11.48
N GLU A 532 -10.14 -28.41 10.37
CA GLU A 532 -9.60 -28.88 9.10
C GLU A 532 -8.09 -29.15 9.17
N VAL A 533 -7.30 -28.32 9.87
CA VAL A 533 -5.87 -28.60 10.10
C VAL A 533 -5.68 -29.94 10.79
N LEU A 534 -6.34 -30.15 11.93
CA LEU A 534 -6.17 -31.35 12.75
C LEU A 534 -6.67 -32.60 12.02
N GLN A 535 -7.77 -32.48 11.28
CA GLN A 535 -8.35 -33.57 10.51
C GLN A 535 -7.42 -33.95 9.35
N THR A 536 -7.00 -32.97 8.57
CA THR A 536 -6.11 -33.19 7.42
C THR A 536 -4.77 -33.76 7.88
N PHE A 537 -4.24 -33.29 9.00
CA PHE A 537 -3.02 -33.83 9.59
C PHE A 537 -3.19 -35.30 10.01
N HIS A 538 -4.28 -35.64 10.69
CA HIS A 538 -4.57 -37.02 11.10
C HIS A 538 -4.71 -37.97 9.90
N GLU A 539 -5.40 -37.54 8.84
CA GLU A 539 -5.62 -38.33 7.63
C GLU A 539 -4.35 -38.49 6.76
N ASN A 540 -3.45 -37.50 6.78
CA ASN A 540 -2.25 -37.49 5.94
C ASN A 540 -0.98 -38.00 6.64
N ASP A 541 -1.04 -38.38 7.92
CA ASP A 541 0.12 -38.93 8.61
C ASP A 541 0.58 -40.26 8.02
N ARG A 542 1.69 -40.20 7.28
CA ARG A 542 2.28 -41.31 6.52
C ARG A 542 3.66 -41.70 7.01
N VAL A 543 4.09 -41.20 8.17
CA VAL A 543 5.44 -41.44 8.68
C VAL A 543 5.68 -42.94 8.92
N VAL A 544 6.85 -43.41 8.47
CA VAL A 544 7.29 -44.80 8.58
C VAL A 544 8.65 -44.83 9.25
N PHE A 545 8.78 -45.67 10.28
CA PHE A 545 10.06 -45.95 10.89
C PHE A 545 10.90 -46.87 9.99
N ASP A 546 12.22 -46.71 10.03
CA ASP A 546 13.14 -47.71 9.49
C ASP A 546 12.92 -49.04 10.24
N SER A 547 12.43 -50.05 9.52
CA SER A 547 12.03 -51.34 10.10
C SER A 547 13.19 -52.10 10.73
N ASP A 548 14.39 -52.00 10.14
CA ASP A 548 15.56 -52.73 10.62
C ASP A 548 16.12 -52.07 11.88
N GLN A 549 16.17 -50.73 11.90
CA GLN A 549 16.58 -49.99 13.08
C GLN A 549 15.58 -50.14 14.23
N LEU A 550 14.28 -50.07 13.94
CA LEU A 550 13.23 -50.22 14.94
C LEU A 550 13.23 -51.63 15.55
N ARG A 551 13.40 -52.67 14.72
CA ARG A 551 13.54 -54.06 15.20
C ARG A 551 14.80 -54.21 16.06
N GLY A 552 15.94 -53.65 15.63
CA GLY A 552 17.18 -53.68 16.41
C GLY A 552 17.05 -53.01 17.78
N VAL A 553 16.34 -51.87 17.86
CA VAL A 553 16.03 -51.21 19.14
C VAL A 553 15.14 -52.10 20.02
N ALA A 554 14.09 -52.70 19.44
CA ALA A 554 13.18 -53.57 20.19
C ALA A 554 13.88 -54.83 20.73
N GLU A 555 14.74 -55.49 19.94
CA GLU A 555 15.52 -56.66 20.36
C GLU A 555 16.44 -56.35 21.54
N GLU A 556 17.15 -55.21 21.46
CA GLU A 556 18.08 -54.81 22.51
C GLU A 556 17.34 -54.46 23.82
N MET A 557 16.15 -53.85 23.73
CA MET A 557 15.29 -53.63 24.89
C MET A 557 14.86 -54.94 25.56
N TRP A 558 14.49 -55.96 24.78
CA TRP A 558 14.14 -57.27 25.32
C TRP A 558 15.32 -57.97 26.02
N ARG A 559 16.55 -57.75 25.55
CA ARG A 559 17.76 -58.29 26.18
C ARG A 559 18.00 -57.71 27.57
N GLN A 560 17.75 -56.42 27.74
CA GLN A 560 18.00 -55.63 28.97
C GLN A 560 17.08 -56.00 30.16
N ILE A 561 16.02 -56.79 29.95
CA ILE A 561 15.14 -57.22 31.05
C ILE A 561 15.94 -58.07 32.07
N PRO A 562 15.90 -57.77 33.38
CA PRO A 562 16.62 -58.54 34.39
C PRO A 562 16.23 -60.01 34.39
N ARG A 563 17.23 -60.92 34.44
CA ARG A 563 17.01 -62.39 34.36
C ARG A 563 15.99 -62.91 35.40
N HIS A 564 15.97 -62.35 36.60
CA HIS A 564 15.04 -62.73 37.67
C HIS A 564 13.58 -62.27 37.42
N LYS A 565 13.35 -61.32 36.50
CA LYS A 565 12.00 -60.87 36.08
C LYS A 565 11.50 -61.57 34.82
N LYS A 566 12.37 -62.28 34.08
CA LYS A 566 11.99 -62.97 32.82
C LYS A 566 10.99 -64.12 33.02
N LEU A 567 11.01 -64.78 34.18
CA LEU A 567 10.16 -65.95 34.48
C LEU A 567 8.85 -65.62 35.24
N ALA A 568 8.88 -64.65 36.17
CA ALA A 568 7.71 -64.28 36.97
C ALA A 568 6.75 -63.29 36.29
N PHE A 569 7.21 -62.57 35.26
CA PHE A 569 6.49 -61.45 34.65
C PHE A 569 6.56 -61.45 33.11
N GLY A 570 6.96 -62.54 32.43
CA GLY A 570 7.21 -62.54 30.99
C GLY A 570 6.04 -62.05 30.09
N LEU A 571 4.81 -62.11 30.60
CA LEU A 571 3.58 -61.70 29.91
C LEU A 571 3.19 -60.23 30.12
N THR A 572 3.53 -59.67 31.28
CA THR A 572 3.03 -58.36 31.72
C THR A 572 3.62 -57.19 30.92
N PRO A 573 4.92 -57.16 30.54
CA PRO A 573 5.50 -56.06 29.78
C PRO A 573 4.92 -55.92 28.37
N LEU A 574 4.77 -57.03 27.63
CA LEU A 574 4.22 -57.01 26.28
C LEU A 574 2.73 -56.63 26.31
N ALA A 575 1.96 -57.23 27.21
CA ALA A 575 0.54 -56.90 27.39
C ALA A 575 0.35 -55.44 27.81
N ALA A 576 1.19 -54.92 28.73
CA ALA A 576 1.13 -53.52 29.16
C ALA A 576 1.54 -52.56 28.04
N LEU A 577 2.53 -52.91 27.22
CA LEU A 577 2.98 -52.11 26.07
C LEU A 577 1.90 -52.05 24.99
N LEU A 578 1.35 -53.21 24.58
CA LEU A 578 0.25 -53.28 23.62
C LEU A 578 -1.01 -52.60 24.14
N ALA A 579 -1.35 -52.79 25.41
CA ALA A 579 -2.48 -52.10 26.04
C ALA A 579 -2.27 -50.58 26.05
N THR A 580 -1.05 -50.11 26.32
CA THR A 580 -0.75 -48.67 26.35
C THR A 580 -0.88 -48.03 24.98
N PHE A 581 -0.29 -48.67 23.97
CA PHE A 581 -0.39 -48.30 22.57
C PHE A 581 -1.84 -48.31 22.06
N GLY A 582 -2.60 -49.37 22.34
CA GLY A 582 -4.02 -49.43 22.01
C GLY A 582 -4.85 -48.36 22.73
N SER A 583 -4.56 -48.10 24.00
CA SER A 583 -5.29 -47.10 24.81
C SER A 583 -5.19 -45.70 24.22
N VAL A 584 -4.05 -45.34 23.65
CA VAL A 584 -3.86 -44.02 23.00
C VAL A 584 -4.75 -43.88 21.76
N LEU A 585 -4.95 -44.95 20.99
CA LEU A 585 -5.85 -44.96 19.83
C LEU A 585 -7.34 -44.85 20.22
N MET A 586 -7.70 -45.17 21.46
CA MET A 586 -9.07 -45.03 21.95
C MET A 586 -9.39 -43.61 22.42
N LEU A 587 -8.39 -42.78 22.70
CA LEU A 587 -8.59 -41.41 23.20
C LEU A 587 -9.54 -40.58 22.31
N PRO A 588 -9.46 -40.59 20.96
CA PRO A 588 -10.40 -39.83 20.14
C PRO A 588 -11.86 -40.31 20.23
N VAL A 589 -12.10 -41.62 20.33
CA VAL A 589 -13.46 -42.20 20.39
C VAL A 589 -14.16 -41.86 21.71
N ASP A 590 -13.38 -41.79 22.77
CA ASP A 590 -13.83 -41.70 24.16
C ASP A 590 -14.17 -40.29 24.66
N PHE A 591 -13.91 -39.27 23.82
CA PHE A 591 -14.14 -37.85 24.10
C PHE A 591 -15.25 -37.25 23.22
N GLY A 592 -15.99 -38.08 22.48
CA GLY A 592 -16.97 -37.64 21.49
C GLY A 592 -16.33 -37.44 20.12
N ALA A 593 -17.12 -37.41 19.04
CA ALA A 593 -16.65 -37.41 17.65
C ALA A 593 -15.92 -36.12 17.19
N THR A 594 -15.25 -35.40 18.10
CA THR A 594 -14.36 -34.28 17.80
C THR A 594 -12.99 -34.78 17.37
N VAL A 595 -12.40 -34.11 16.38
CA VAL A 595 -11.08 -34.46 15.85
C VAL A 595 -10.02 -34.15 16.92
N LEU A 596 -9.38 -35.20 17.43
CA LEU A 596 -8.41 -35.14 18.53
C LEU A 596 -7.06 -35.72 18.09
N VAL A 597 -5.99 -34.97 18.31
CA VAL A 597 -4.61 -35.40 18.04
C VAL A 597 -3.92 -35.70 19.37
N ALA A 598 -3.51 -36.96 19.57
CA ALA A 598 -2.73 -37.36 20.74
C ALA A 598 -1.24 -37.28 20.43
N ASN A 599 -0.53 -36.36 21.08
CA ASN A 599 0.92 -36.18 20.96
C ASN A 599 1.62 -36.74 22.21
N ALA A 600 2.50 -37.71 22.04
CA ALA A 600 3.30 -38.26 23.14
C ALA A 600 4.65 -38.74 22.61
N SER A 601 5.67 -38.74 23.46
CA SER A 601 6.91 -39.45 23.13
C SER A 601 6.78 -40.95 23.46
N VAL A 602 7.59 -41.79 22.79
CA VAL A 602 7.65 -43.22 23.12
C VAL A 602 8.08 -43.44 24.58
N VAL A 603 8.96 -42.58 25.10
CA VAL A 603 9.43 -42.61 26.50
C VAL A 603 8.29 -42.33 27.48
N GLU A 604 7.45 -41.32 27.19
CA GLU A 604 6.27 -40.97 27.99
C GLU A 604 5.24 -42.13 28.01
N LEU A 605 4.99 -42.77 26.86
CA LEU A 605 4.09 -43.92 26.76
C LEU A 605 4.61 -45.13 27.55
N LEU A 606 5.88 -45.49 27.40
CA LEU A 606 6.48 -46.60 28.14
C LEU A 606 6.46 -46.34 29.65
N ALA A 607 6.75 -45.12 30.09
CA ALA A 607 6.65 -44.76 31.50
C ALA A 607 5.20 -44.85 32.02
N ALA A 608 4.23 -44.40 31.22
CA ALA A 608 2.81 -44.46 31.55
C ALA A 608 2.31 -45.90 31.73
N ALA A 609 2.86 -46.84 30.94
CA ALA A 609 2.62 -48.28 31.03
C ALA A 609 3.19 -48.94 32.29
N GLY A 610 3.98 -48.21 33.09
CA GLY A 610 4.76 -48.77 34.20
C GLY A 610 6.06 -49.46 33.75
N LEU A 611 6.47 -49.27 32.48
CA LEU A 611 7.69 -49.84 31.89
C LEU A 611 8.87 -48.88 32.02
N THR A 612 9.14 -48.44 33.26
CA THR A 612 10.19 -47.44 33.55
C THR A 612 11.58 -47.86 33.09
N ALA A 613 11.90 -49.17 33.12
CA ALA A 613 13.16 -49.70 32.60
C ALA A 613 13.28 -49.56 31.07
N PHE A 614 12.20 -49.83 30.33
CA PHE A 614 12.15 -49.63 28.88
C PHE A 614 12.22 -48.14 28.54
N SER A 615 11.48 -47.31 29.28
CA SER A 615 11.50 -45.85 29.14
C SER A 615 12.91 -45.28 29.33
N ALA A 616 13.61 -45.67 30.40
CA ALA A 616 14.99 -45.22 30.67
C ALA A 616 15.98 -45.69 29.59
N TYR A 617 15.81 -46.93 29.09
CA TYR A 617 16.64 -47.43 28.00
C TYR A 617 16.41 -46.67 26.70
N TRP A 618 15.15 -46.47 26.30
CA TRP A 618 14.80 -45.68 25.10
C TRP A 618 15.35 -44.26 25.20
N ALA A 619 15.22 -43.64 26.38
CA ALA A 619 15.76 -42.32 26.65
C ALA A 619 17.30 -42.27 26.65
N GLY A 620 18.01 -43.38 26.86
CA GLY A 620 19.48 -43.45 26.84
C GLY A 620 20.09 -43.92 25.51
N GLY A 621 19.31 -44.61 24.67
CA GLY A 621 19.78 -45.21 23.42
C GLY A 621 19.86 -44.22 22.26
N LYS A 622 21.06 -44.04 21.68
CA LYS A 622 21.26 -43.13 20.52
C LYS A 622 20.36 -43.47 19.33
N THR A 623 20.31 -44.74 18.92
CA THR A 623 19.50 -45.19 17.77
C THR A 623 18.01 -44.95 17.99
N ALA A 624 17.49 -45.27 19.18
CA ALA A 624 16.10 -45.04 19.54
C ALA A 624 15.73 -43.55 19.54
N GLN A 625 16.62 -42.70 20.07
CA GLN A 625 16.46 -41.25 20.03
C GLN A 625 16.46 -40.72 18.59
N THR A 626 17.41 -41.14 17.75
CA THR A 626 17.49 -40.71 16.35
C THR A 626 16.22 -41.07 15.58
N LEU A 627 15.77 -42.33 15.69
CA LEU A 627 14.57 -42.83 15.03
C LEU A 627 13.31 -42.03 15.46
N SER A 628 13.15 -41.81 16.77
CA SER A 628 12.02 -41.02 17.30
C SER A 628 12.07 -39.55 16.89
N THR A 629 13.27 -38.96 16.84
CA THR A 629 13.47 -37.56 16.45
C THR A 629 13.17 -37.37 14.98
N GLN A 630 13.63 -38.27 14.11
CA GLN A 630 13.39 -38.19 12.67
C GLN A 630 11.89 -38.26 12.36
N ALA A 631 11.19 -39.25 12.92
CA ALA A 631 9.74 -39.40 12.72
C ALA A 631 8.96 -38.20 13.27
N ALA A 632 9.32 -37.71 14.45
CA ALA A 632 8.65 -36.56 15.06
C ALA A 632 8.88 -35.27 14.27
N VAL A 633 10.11 -35.02 13.79
CA VAL A 633 10.42 -33.84 12.95
C VAL A 633 9.69 -33.89 11.61
N GLU A 634 9.52 -35.08 11.02
CA GLU A 634 8.74 -35.26 9.80
C GLU A 634 7.25 -34.91 10.03
N GLN A 635 6.65 -35.40 11.12
CA GLN A 635 5.28 -35.03 11.51
C GLN A 635 5.14 -33.54 11.84
N MET A 636 6.10 -32.95 12.56
CA MET A 636 6.12 -31.52 12.86
C MET A 636 6.16 -30.67 11.59
N SER A 637 7.02 -31.04 10.63
CA SER A 637 7.11 -30.35 9.35
C SER A 637 5.80 -30.43 8.56
N MET A 638 5.20 -31.61 8.51
CA MET A 638 3.89 -31.81 7.88
C MET A 638 2.80 -30.97 8.55
N PHE A 639 2.75 -30.97 9.89
CA PHE A 639 1.79 -30.16 10.64
C PHE A 639 1.98 -28.66 10.38
N TYR A 640 3.23 -28.17 10.43
CA TYR A 640 3.56 -26.77 10.15
C TYR A 640 3.12 -26.35 8.75
N VAL A 641 3.43 -27.15 7.73
CA VAL A 641 3.05 -26.86 6.34
C VAL A 641 1.52 -26.84 6.18
N LEU A 642 0.81 -27.83 6.74
CA LEU A 642 -0.65 -27.86 6.72
C LEU A 642 -1.27 -26.66 7.44
N LEU A 643 -0.74 -26.31 8.61
CA LEU A 643 -1.18 -25.15 9.40
C LEU A 643 -0.98 -23.85 8.62
N CYS A 644 0.20 -23.65 8.00
CA CYS A 644 0.49 -22.50 7.14
C CYS A 644 -0.52 -22.41 6.00
N HIS A 645 -0.74 -23.49 5.25
CA HIS A 645 -1.64 -23.48 4.12
C HIS A 645 -3.09 -23.21 4.50
N GLN A 646 -3.59 -23.83 5.58
CA GLN A 646 -4.97 -23.64 6.04
C GLN A 646 -5.20 -22.23 6.58
N ILE A 647 -4.21 -21.63 7.24
CA ILE A 647 -4.27 -20.26 7.75
C ILE A 647 -4.00 -19.22 6.64
N GLY A 648 -3.56 -19.66 5.45
CA GLY A 648 -3.28 -18.77 4.33
C GLY A 648 -1.94 -18.04 4.44
N ILE A 649 -0.92 -18.70 4.97
CA ILE A 649 0.46 -18.22 5.09
C ILE A 649 1.38 -19.06 4.20
N ASP A 650 2.28 -18.41 3.46
CA ASP A 650 3.35 -19.12 2.75
C ASP A 650 4.28 -19.83 3.78
N PRO A 651 4.45 -21.16 3.76
CA PRO A 651 5.32 -21.87 4.71
C PRO A 651 6.81 -21.52 4.56
N GLY A 652 7.21 -20.95 3.42
CA GLY A 652 8.59 -20.60 3.10
C GLY A 652 9.36 -21.71 2.39
N SER A 653 10.35 -21.31 1.60
CA SER A 653 11.29 -22.22 0.92
C SER A 653 12.70 -21.61 0.98
N PRO A 654 13.64 -22.19 1.75
CA PRO A 654 13.54 -23.45 2.50
C PRO A 654 12.62 -23.38 3.74
N LEU A 655 12.19 -24.54 4.23
CA LEU A 655 11.44 -24.68 5.48
C LEU A 655 12.30 -24.34 6.71
N PRO A 656 11.69 -23.97 7.86
CA PRO A 656 12.42 -23.55 9.04
C PRO A 656 13.25 -24.67 9.69
N SER A 657 14.15 -24.29 10.60
CA SER A 657 14.95 -25.22 11.41
C SER A 657 14.64 -25.08 12.89
N ILE A 658 14.70 -26.20 13.62
CA ILE A 658 14.54 -26.24 15.08
C ILE A 658 15.84 -26.64 15.77
N ARG A 659 16.09 -26.05 16.95
CA ARG A 659 17.24 -26.37 17.78
C ARG A 659 16.89 -27.43 18.82
N LEU A 660 17.31 -28.67 18.58
CA LEU A 660 17.16 -29.78 19.51
C LEU A 660 18.47 -30.00 20.28
N LYS A 661 18.51 -29.71 21.58
CA LYS A 661 19.74 -29.78 22.40
C LYS A 661 20.88 -28.98 21.73
N GLN A 662 21.93 -29.65 21.24
CA GLN A 662 23.08 -29.04 20.56
C GLN A 662 23.00 -29.11 19.02
N SER A 663 21.99 -29.78 18.47
CA SER A 663 21.81 -29.96 17.01
C SER A 663 20.76 -28.99 16.44
N ASN A 664 21.05 -28.41 15.27
CA ASN A 664 20.06 -27.68 14.47
C ASN A 664 19.51 -28.63 13.39
N ILE A 665 18.20 -28.85 13.37
CA ILE A 665 17.54 -29.79 12.47
C ILE A 665 16.60 -28.99 11.57
N MET A 666 16.84 -28.99 10.26
CA MET A 666 15.97 -28.38 9.26
C MET A 666 14.75 -29.27 9.01
N PHE A 667 13.58 -28.67 8.88
CA PHE A 667 12.37 -29.39 8.54
C PHE A 667 12.47 -30.01 7.14
N PRO A 668 12.22 -31.32 6.99
CA PRO A 668 12.18 -31.96 5.68
C PRO A 668 10.93 -31.52 4.92
N THR A 669 11.00 -31.40 3.60
CA THR A 669 9.80 -31.11 2.78
C THR A 669 8.82 -32.28 2.89
N PRO A 670 7.62 -32.08 3.46
CA PRO A 670 6.68 -33.17 3.68
C PRO A 670 5.98 -33.54 2.36
N ASN A 671 5.73 -34.83 2.13
CA ASN A 671 5.02 -35.31 0.94
C ASN A 671 3.50 -35.26 1.15
N VAL A 672 2.96 -34.03 1.22
CA VAL A 672 1.54 -33.77 1.45
C VAL A 672 0.95 -33.11 0.21
N LYS A 673 -0.16 -33.66 -0.30
CA LYS A 673 -0.96 -32.97 -1.31
C LYS A 673 -1.78 -31.91 -0.61
N VAL A 674 -1.24 -30.72 -0.50
CA VAL A 674 -2.01 -29.57 -0.05
C VAL A 674 -2.89 -29.14 -1.22
N ALA A 675 -4.22 -29.17 -1.03
CA ALA A 675 -5.11 -28.56 -2.01
C ALA A 675 -4.78 -27.06 -2.11
N ALA A 676 -4.54 -26.55 -3.31
CA ALA A 676 -4.43 -25.13 -3.54
C ALA A 676 -5.78 -24.48 -3.23
N GLY A 677 -5.95 -23.94 -2.02
CA GLY A 677 -7.08 -23.07 -1.68
C GLY A 677 -8.20 -23.63 -0.79
N GLY A 678 -7.88 -24.35 0.30
CA GLY A 678 -8.89 -24.72 1.31
C GLY A 678 -8.63 -24.02 2.64
N GLY A 679 -9.50 -23.09 3.04
CA GLY A 679 -9.45 -22.37 4.32
C GLY A 679 -9.80 -20.89 4.21
N ALA A 680 -11.07 -20.60 3.94
CA ALA A 680 -11.74 -19.29 4.04
C ALA A 680 -10.97 -18.04 3.54
N ASN A 681 -11.05 -17.71 2.24
CA ASN A 681 -10.91 -16.38 1.57
C ASN A 681 -9.80 -15.37 2.00
N ALA A 682 -8.99 -15.65 3.01
CA ALA A 682 -8.10 -14.72 3.67
C ALA A 682 -6.70 -15.34 3.66
N THR A 683 -5.89 -14.90 2.69
CA THR A 683 -4.48 -15.27 2.60
C THR A 683 -3.62 -14.03 2.78
N LEU A 684 -2.53 -14.15 3.51
CA LEU A 684 -1.53 -13.12 3.57
C LEU A 684 -0.66 -13.17 2.32
N ALA A 685 -0.94 -12.27 1.38
CA ALA A 685 -0.20 -12.20 0.13
C ALA A 685 1.26 -11.79 0.37
N VAL A 686 2.17 -12.44 -0.36
CA VAL A 686 3.61 -12.16 -0.30
C VAL A 686 4.04 -11.54 -1.60
N TYR A 687 4.67 -10.36 -1.53
CA TYR A 687 5.15 -9.64 -2.69
C TYR A 687 6.66 -9.45 -2.64
N ARG A 688 7.29 -9.41 -3.81
CA ARG A 688 8.71 -9.11 -3.98
C ARG A 688 8.90 -8.12 -5.11
N MET A 689 9.78 -7.15 -4.90
CA MET A 689 10.17 -6.21 -5.94
C MET A 689 11.06 -6.87 -6.99
N ASN A 690 10.74 -6.64 -8.26
CA ASN A 690 11.60 -7.04 -9.37
C ASN A 690 12.67 -5.96 -9.61
N GLN A 691 13.93 -6.32 -9.40
CA GLN A 691 15.05 -5.39 -9.59
C GLN A 691 15.27 -4.99 -11.06
N THR A 692 14.87 -5.84 -12.00
CA THR A 692 14.99 -5.57 -13.45
C THR A 692 14.12 -4.39 -13.85
N PHE A 693 12.88 -4.31 -13.34
CA PHE A 693 11.99 -3.17 -13.57
C PHE A 693 12.64 -1.85 -13.16
N ARG A 694 13.28 -1.81 -11.98
CA ARG A 694 13.96 -0.60 -11.49
C ARG A 694 15.11 -0.16 -12.38
N GLN A 695 15.87 -1.10 -12.93
CA GLN A 695 16.96 -0.82 -13.86
C GLN A 695 16.43 -0.26 -15.19
N GLU A 696 15.39 -0.87 -15.75
CA GLU A 696 14.74 -0.40 -16.98
C GLU A 696 14.07 0.97 -16.79
N LEU A 697 13.38 1.16 -15.67
CA LEU A 697 12.75 2.43 -15.31
C LEU A 697 13.79 3.55 -15.25
N ASN A 698 14.96 3.30 -14.65
CA ASN A 698 16.05 4.29 -14.61
C ASN A 698 16.64 4.58 -16.00
N GLY A 699 16.56 3.64 -16.94
CA GLY A 699 16.97 3.85 -18.33
C GLY A 699 16.00 4.72 -19.14
N ILE A 700 14.70 4.68 -18.84
CA ILE A 700 13.65 5.44 -19.55
C ILE A 700 13.36 6.77 -18.85
N LEU A 701 13.28 6.78 -17.52
CA LEU A 701 13.00 7.93 -16.67
C LEU A 701 14.08 8.02 -15.57
N PRO A 702 15.26 8.59 -15.88
CA PRO A 702 16.35 8.70 -14.91
C PRO A 702 15.92 9.48 -13.67
N ARG A 703 16.32 9.00 -12.50
CA ARG A 703 16.22 9.77 -11.26
C ARG A 703 17.19 10.94 -11.38
N GLU A 704 16.75 12.19 -11.16
CA GLU A 704 17.62 13.36 -11.31
C GLU A 704 18.93 13.14 -10.53
N SER A 705 20.06 13.32 -11.21
CA SER A 705 21.34 13.37 -10.53
C SER A 705 21.28 14.54 -9.56
N LYS A 706 21.48 14.29 -8.27
CA LYS A 706 21.71 15.31 -7.25
C LYS A 706 23.01 16.09 -7.54
N HIS A 707 23.07 16.83 -8.65
CA HIS A 707 24.13 17.78 -9.00
C HIS A 707 23.63 18.67 -10.14
N ALA A 708 23.09 19.83 -9.78
CA ALA A 708 23.27 21.10 -10.47
C ALA A 708 23.15 22.22 -9.43
#